data_AF-A0A7V8YCV2-F1
#
_entry.id   AF-A0A7V8YCV2-F1
#
_cell.length_a   1.000
_cell.length_b   1.000
_cell.length_c   1.000
_cell.angle_alpha   90.00
_cell.angle_beta   90.00
_cell.angle_gamma   90.00
#
_symmetry.space_group_name_H-M   'P 1'
#
loop_
_entity.id
_entity.type
_entity.pdbx_description
1 polymer ?
#
loop_
_entity_poly.entity_id
_entity_poly.type
_entity_poly.pdbx_seq_one_letter_code
_entity_poly.pdbx_strand_id
1 'polypeptide(L)'
;MKPTTTIFACAMLACAGTAQAQDPIPVGMIYSSSGAVLPQALREFVAATQEFTSVAMFDASVTTPTSADLAGLSAVLVWNDLPWANGVEMGDVLADFARAGGGVVVAGHTFSPGFELLGTFDTQNFMPVELGVPMTLPGGDLGITPLPGFEWEPVLLQAGHPIFWVVNDVEGGDSEMAVGLQPNVDAVVVGAWDNGENAVFTYEPIEAAFGRIVALNLFPSLSGVSAGGFNDEPLGDFDHLLANALLWSAKWETLAEPDWCYNLEFTQDLNCNHVDFADEEAVDVTVPGCDTEIDPRTGLPYDNADYYWDIHRFDCLYPTMPYFDLRTYDTDVRYDGEADWLSAGTITVNNPDLPFPVESVALTCDNCPAEWNHDQRDRDCDGIGDPCDLCINAIPPFGVHFDNDNDGWGDDACDNAAPSPVCPLPGGPSAFNPDQSDVDADGIGDVCDNCVEVFNPDQTDGDFDGDGDICDNCPPGILPGDPAPSTANPAQDDTDGDGRGDMCDNCHDVDNTDSQACPPYVCPENQGDTDFDGVGDVCDNCPSEPAIDRTDSDLDGVGDACDTCPYLVNPDQADGDADGFGNACDNCPLFTNDDQADMDVDGVGDLCDNCLEVSNADQANGDPDEQGDACDNCPRNRNDQADGDEDGWGDDCD
;
A
#
# COMPACT_ATOMS: atom_id res chain seq x y z
N MET A 1 -55.25 -2.00 11.37
CA MET A 1 -54.22 -2.62 12.22
C MET A 1 -52.88 -2.41 11.53
N LYS A 2 -51.99 -1.58 12.11
CA LYS A 2 -50.52 -1.57 11.98
C LYS A 2 -49.90 -1.48 10.55
N PRO A 3 -48.62 -1.06 10.41
CA PRO A 3 -48.29 0.18 9.72
C PRO A 3 -47.42 0.00 8.47
N THR A 4 -47.22 1.12 7.78
CA THR A 4 -46.30 1.39 6.67
C THR A 4 -44.83 1.10 7.03
N THR A 5 -44.17 0.30 6.19
CA THR A 5 -42.71 0.07 6.21
C THR A 5 -42.04 1.17 5.39
N THR A 6 -41.12 1.92 6.01
CA THR A 6 -40.23 2.89 5.34
C THR A 6 -38.87 2.24 5.18
N ILE A 7 -38.35 2.25 3.96
CA ILE A 7 -37.02 1.78 3.57
C ILE A 7 -36.00 2.83 4.04
N PHE A 8 -34.99 2.42 4.81
CA PHE A 8 -33.84 3.26 5.16
C PHE A 8 -32.82 3.20 4.01
N ALA A 9 -32.56 4.35 3.41
CA ALA A 9 -31.38 4.57 2.58
C ALA A 9 -30.18 4.82 3.50
N CYS A 10 -29.09 4.08 3.30
CA CYS A 10 -27.80 4.35 3.92
C CYS A 10 -27.16 5.49 3.14
N ALA A 11 -27.04 6.67 3.75
CA ALA A 11 -26.31 7.80 3.19
C ALA A 11 -24.90 7.80 3.76
N MET A 12 -23.92 7.80 2.85
CA MET A 12 -22.50 8.02 3.09
C MET A 12 -22.28 9.19 4.05
N LEU A 13 -21.59 8.94 5.16
CA LEU A 13 -20.98 9.98 5.98
C LEU A 13 -19.48 9.78 5.89
N ALA A 14 -18.80 10.80 5.37
CA ALA A 14 -17.37 10.86 5.18
C ALA A 14 -16.58 10.45 6.44
N CYS A 15 -15.75 9.42 6.31
CA CYS A 15 -14.61 9.21 7.19
C CYS A 15 -13.47 10.10 6.70
N ALA A 16 -13.36 11.30 7.25
CA ALA A 16 -12.07 11.98 7.31
C ALA A 16 -11.32 11.37 8.50
N GLY A 17 -10.54 10.33 8.24
CA GLY A 17 -9.62 9.75 9.21
C GLY A 17 -8.42 10.68 9.36
N THR A 18 -8.40 11.44 10.45
CA THR A 18 -7.22 12.18 10.90
C THR A 18 -6.16 11.17 11.33
N ALA A 19 -4.91 11.39 10.91
CA ALA A 19 -3.72 10.71 11.43
C ALA A 19 -3.83 10.54 12.95
N GLN A 20 -3.81 9.31 13.45
CA GLN A 20 -3.64 9.05 14.87
C GLN A 20 -2.13 9.14 15.14
N ALA A 21 -1.73 10.32 15.58
CA ALA A 21 -0.44 10.59 16.21
C ALA A 21 -0.17 9.55 17.32
N GLN A 22 1.10 9.35 17.68
CA GLN A 22 1.51 8.73 18.94
C GLN A 22 0.49 9.11 20.02
N ASP A 23 -0.06 8.10 20.71
CA ASP A 23 -1.09 8.36 21.72
C ASP A 23 -0.60 9.49 22.61
N PRO A 24 -1.35 10.60 22.72
CA PRO A 24 -0.82 11.74 23.42
C PRO A 24 -0.59 11.34 24.87
N ILE A 25 0.67 11.43 25.33
CA ILE A 25 1.04 11.36 26.75
C ILE A 25 1.18 12.80 27.29
N PRO A 26 0.07 13.52 27.56
CA PRO A 26 0.12 14.82 28.18
C PRO A 26 0.46 14.67 29.66
N VAL A 27 1.47 15.38 30.14
CA VAL A 27 1.87 15.37 31.55
C VAL A 27 1.79 16.76 32.17
N GLY A 28 1.64 16.80 33.48
CA GLY A 28 1.64 18.04 34.26
C GLY A 28 2.85 18.15 35.17
N MET A 29 3.30 19.37 35.40
CA MET A 29 4.31 19.71 36.38
C MET A 29 3.73 20.71 37.37
N ILE A 30 3.54 20.25 38.60
CA ILE A 30 2.93 21.01 39.68
C ILE A 30 4.02 21.37 40.68
N TYR A 31 4.29 22.65 40.86
CA TYR A 31 5.41 23.10 41.69
C TYR A 31 5.01 24.22 42.65
N SER A 32 5.69 24.31 43.79
CA SER A 32 5.65 25.50 44.65
C SER A 32 7.06 26.00 44.90
N SER A 33 7.47 27.03 44.16
CA SER A 33 8.87 27.47 44.11
C SER A 33 9.07 28.99 44.10
N SER A 34 10.23 29.42 44.62
CA SER A 34 10.61 30.83 44.71
C SER A 34 11.16 31.43 43.40
N GLY A 35 11.36 30.64 42.34
CA GLY A 35 11.89 31.09 41.05
C GLY A 35 11.34 30.34 39.83
N ALA A 36 11.16 31.06 38.71
CA ALA A 36 10.59 30.52 37.47
C ALA A 36 11.59 29.75 36.57
N VAL A 37 12.89 29.79 36.89
CA VAL A 37 13.95 29.21 36.04
C VAL A 37 14.00 27.69 36.16
N LEU A 38 13.91 27.18 37.39
CA LEU A 38 13.99 25.74 37.67
C LEU A 38 12.79 24.96 37.06
N PRO A 39 11.53 25.39 37.25
CA PRO A 39 10.39 24.72 36.63
C PRO A 39 10.40 24.74 35.11
N GLN A 40 10.89 25.83 34.50
CA GLN A 40 10.95 25.94 33.04
C GLN A 40 12.01 25.00 32.44
N ALA A 41 13.18 24.90 33.07
CA ALA A 41 14.23 24.01 32.61
C ALA A 41 13.81 22.53 32.76
N LEU A 42 13.16 22.17 33.88
CA LEU A 42 12.61 20.82 34.07
C LEU A 42 11.60 20.44 32.98
N ARG A 43 10.73 21.39 32.60
CA ARG A 43 9.80 21.22 31.47
C ARG A 43 10.52 20.99 30.16
N GLU A 44 11.60 21.72 29.90
CA GLU A 44 12.37 21.60 28.67
C GLU A 44 13.10 20.25 28.59
N PHE A 45 13.61 19.73 29.70
CA PHE A 45 14.27 18.42 29.75
C PHE A 45 13.29 17.26 29.56
N VAL A 46 12.16 17.26 30.28
CA VAL A 46 11.13 16.23 30.09
C VAL A 46 10.52 16.31 28.69
N ALA A 47 10.40 17.50 28.10
CA ALA A 47 9.97 17.62 26.70
C ALA A 47 11.04 17.14 25.69
N ALA A 48 12.32 17.18 26.07
CA ALA A 48 13.41 16.75 25.20
C ALA A 48 13.47 15.23 25.03
N THR A 49 12.95 14.44 25.98
CA THR A 49 12.90 12.97 25.87
C THR A 49 11.97 12.48 24.75
N GLN A 50 11.15 13.37 24.17
CA GLN A 50 10.18 13.07 23.10
C GLN A 50 9.06 12.08 23.47
N GLU A 51 9.06 11.55 24.69
CA GLU A 51 8.03 10.66 25.25
C GLU A 51 6.66 11.34 25.46
N PHE A 52 6.62 12.67 25.56
CA PHE A 52 5.44 13.41 26.00
C PHE A 52 4.94 14.41 24.97
N THR A 53 3.64 14.34 24.63
CA THR A 53 3.02 15.23 23.64
C THR A 53 2.75 16.64 24.15
N SER A 54 2.65 16.81 25.48
CA SER A 54 2.58 18.13 26.08
C SER A 54 2.99 18.10 27.56
N VAL A 55 3.57 19.22 28.01
CA VAL A 55 3.95 19.42 29.42
C VAL A 55 3.28 20.69 29.94
N ALA A 56 2.25 20.52 30.75
CA ALA A 56 1.49 21.60 31.41
C ALA A 56 2.17 22.03 32.71
N MET A 57 2.15 23.33 33.04
CA MET A 57 2.81 23.87 34.24
C MET A 57 1.79 24.49 35.20
N PHE A 58 1.89 24.16 36.50
CA PHE A 58 1.01 24.68 37.55
C PHE A 58 1.83 25.21 38.74
N ASP A 59 1.75 26.52 39.00
CA ASP A 59 2.37 27.16 40.18
C ASP A 59 1.44 27.14 41.40
N ALA A 60 1.64 26.12 42.22
CA ALA A 60 0.90 25.84 43.44
C ALA A 60 1.38 26.64 44.66
N SER A 61 2.35 27.54 44.51
CA SER A 61 2.69 28.53 45.56
C SER A 61 1.64 29.64 45.64
N VAL A 62 0.89 29.86 44.54
CA VAL A 62 -0.11 30.93 44.41
C VAL A 62 -1.54 30.36 44.43
N THR A 63 -1.80 29.26 43.73
CA THR A 63 -3.15 28.68 43.62
C THR A 63 -3.08 27.17 43.40
N THR A 64 -3.87 26.40 44.14
CA THR A 64 -3.97 24.95 43.96
C THR A 64 -4.70 24.63 42.65
N PRO A 65 -4.16 23.77 41.75
CA PRO A 65 -4.86 23.34 40.54
C PRO A 65 -6.12 22.56 40.89
N THR A 66 -7.13 22.64 40.03
CA THR A 66 -8.39 21.89 40.21
C THR A 66 -8.35 20.54 39.49
N SER A 67 -9.24 19.62 39.84
CA SER A 67 -9.37 18.34 39.12
C SER A 67 -9.70 18.53 37.63
N ALA A 68 -10.30 19.66 37.24
CA ALA A 68 -10.56 19.99 35.85
C ALA A 68 -9.29 20.44 35.11
N ASP A 69 -8.36 21.09 35.82
CA ASP A 69 -7.07 21.51 35.26
C ASP A 69 -6.15 20.30 35.00
N LEU A 70 -6.27 19.26 35.80
CA LEU A 70 -5.54 18.00 35.62
C LEU A 70 -6.28 17.00 34.70
N ALA A 71 -7.50 17.33 34.27
CA ALA A 71 -8.29 16.42 33.44
C ALA A 71 -7.64 16.25 32.07
N GLY A 72 -7.43 14.99 31.68
CA GLY A 72 -6.79 14.63 30.41
C GLY A 72 -5.27 14.60 30.46
N LEU A 73 -4.63 14.81 31.62
CA LEU A 73 -3.22 14.49 31.83
C LEU A 73 -3.07 13.01 32.22
N SER A 74 -2.02 12.35 31.72
CA SER A 74 -1.68 10.96 32.02
C SER A 74 -0.91 10.81 33.34
N ALA A 75 -0.02 11.76 33.66
CA ALA A 75 0.66 11.83 34.95
C ALA A 75 1.06 13.27 35.33
N VAL A 76 1.40 13.45 36.60
CA VAL A 76 1.90 14.72 37.14
C VAL A 76 3.16 14.53 37.97
N LEU A 77 4.17 15.40 37.76
CA LEU A 77 5.32 15.57 38.63
C LEU A 77 5.07 16.69 39.63
N VAL A 78 5.23 16.42 40.92
CA VAL A 78 4.85 17.30 42.03
C VAL A 78 6.05 17.55 42.94
N TRP A 79 6.45 18.81 43.13
CA TRP A 79 7.56 19.16 44.03
C TRP A 79 7.41 20.56 44.64
N ASN A 80 8.16 20.86 45.70
CA ASN A 80 8.14 22.17 46.32
C ASN A 80 9.42 22.53 47.09
N ASP A 81 9.78 23.82 47.09
CA ASP A 81 10.70 24.54 48.01
C ASP A 81 10.01 25.67 48.79
N LEU A 82 8.73 25.90 48.54
CA LEU A 82 7.85 26.76 49.31
C LEU A 82 6.62 25.97 49.83
N PRO A 83 5.95 26.43 50.90
CA PRO A 83 4.68 25.85 51.30
C PRO A 83 3.65 25.96 50.17
N TRP A 84 2.74 24.98 50.09
CA TRP A 84 1.59 25.03 49.16
C TRP A 84 0.67 26.21 49.50
N ALA A 85 -0.01 26.76 48.48
CA ALA A 85 -1.12 27.69 48.70
C ALA A 85 -2.19 27.08 49.63
N ASN A 86 -2.49 25.79 49.44
CA ASN A 86 -3.31 24.98 50.33
C ASN A 86 -2.92 23.48 50.22
N GLY A 87 -2.12 22.98 51.17
CA GLY A 87 -1.60 21.60 51.14
C GLY A 87 -2.64 20.51 51.36
N VAL A 88 -3.79 20.82 52.00
CA VAL A 88 -4.91 19.88 52.15
C VAL A 88 -5.64 19.72 50.82
N GLU A 89 -5.98 20.85 50.19
CA GLU A 89 -6.67 20.85 48.89
C GLU A 89 -5.80 20.26 47.79
N MET A 90 -4.49 20.49 47.82
CA MET A 90 -3.56 19.87 46.87
C MET A 90 -3.60 18.34 46.96
N GLY A 91 -3.49 17.79 48.16
CA GLY A 91 -3.56 16.34 48.33
C GLY A 91 -4.95 15.76 48.04
N ASP A 92 -6.03 16.51 48.29
CA ASP A 92 -7.37 16.10 47.85
C ASP A 92 -7.45 15.98 46.32
N VAL A 93 -6.93 16.97 45.58
CA VAL A 93 -6.92 16.97 44.11
C VAL A 93 -6.04 15.86 43.54
N LEU A 94 -4.85 15.64 44.09
CA LEU A 94 -3.95 14.57 43.64
C LEU A 94 -4.53 13.18 43.92
N ALA A 95 -5.24 13.00 45.05
CA ALA A 95 -5.91 11.74 45.33
C ALA A 95 -7.05 11.48 44.35
N ASP A 96 -7.83 12.50 43.99
CA ASP A 96 -8.88 12.36 42.98
C ASP A 96 -8.31 12.09 41.58
N PHE A 97 -7.17 12.70 41.23
CA PHE A 97 -6.45 12.43 39.99
C PHE A 97 -5.94 10.99 39.93
N ALA A 98 -5.30 10.51 41.01
CA ALA A 98 -4.87 9.11 41.13
C ALA A 98 -6.05 8.13 41.02
N ARG A 99 -7.18 8.42 41.66
CA ARG A 99 -8.39 7.58 41.52
C ARG A 99 -8.96 7.54 40.10
N ALA A 100 -8.75 8.61 39.33
CA ALA A 100 -9.17 8.68 37.94
C ALA A 100 -8.21 7.97 36.97
N GLY A 101 -7.14 7.34 37.48
CA GLY A 101 -6.14 6.63 36.68
C GLY A 101 -4.86 7.41 36.42
N GLY A 102 -4.79 8.69 36.83
CA GLY A 102 -3.63 9.54 36.59
C GLY A 102 -2.44 9.21 37.48
N GLY A 103 -1.25 9.13 36.90
CA GLY A 103 0.00 8.85 37.64
C GLY A 103 0.49 10.05 38.46
N VAL A 104 1.03 9.81 39.66
CA VAL A 104 1.56 10.88 40.51
C VAL A 104 3.00 10.60 40.89
N VAL A 105 3.93 11.49 40.51
CA VAL A 105 5.32 11.46 40.95
C VAL A 105 5.52 12.61 41.94
N VAL A 106 5.91 12.32 43.18
CA VAL A 106 6.20 13.33 44.21
C VAL A 106 7.70 13.39 44.50
N ALA A 107 8.24 14.59 44.67
CA ALA A 107 9.65 14.81 44.97
C ALA A 107 9.85 16.04 45.89
N GLY A 108 11.09 16.34 46.26
CA GLY A 108 11.44 17.54 47.04
C GLY A 108 10.82 17.58 48.44
N HIS A 109 10.34 18.73 48.90
CA HIS A 109 9.87 18.88 50.29
C HIS A 109 8.44 18.32 50.55
N THR A 110 7.85 17.57 49.61
CA THR A 110 6.47 17.04 49.65
C THR A 110 6.17 16.13 50.84
N PHE A 111 7.20 15.66 51.55
CA PHE A 111 7.12 14.78 52.72
C PHE A 111 7.60 15.43 54.05
N SER A 112 8.02 16.70 54.03
CA SER A 112 8.66 17.39 55.17
C SER A 112 7.72 18.30 55.99
N PRO A 113 7.88 18.39 57.33
CA PRO A 113 7.15 19.31 58.23
C PRO A 113 6.98 20.74 57.72
N GLY A 114 5.73 21.12 57.41
CA GLY A 114 5.33 22.44 56.91
C GLY A 114 5.26 22.55 55.39
N PHE A 115 5.61 21.49 54.67
CA PHE A 115 5.69 21.39 53.22
C PHE A 115 4.94 20.16 52.69
N GLU A 116 4.33 19.36 53.57
CA GLU A 116 3.72 18.09 53.20
C GLU A 116 2.46 18.23 52.34
N LEU A 117 2.22 17.22 51.50
CA LEU A 117 0.90 16.95 50.93
C LEU A 117 0.00 16.34 52.01
N LEU A 118 -1.09 17.04 52.33
CA LEU A 118 -2.03 16.66 53.39
C LEU A 118 -3.37 16.22 52.78
N GLY A 119 -4.43 16.11 53.60
CA GLY A 119 -5.77 15.80 53.09
C GLY A 119 -5.91 14.34 52.70
N THR A 120 -6.63 14.07 51.62
CA THR A 120 -6.97 12.70 51.20
C THR A 120 -5.75 11.90 50.76
N PHE A 121 -4.73 12.55 50.19
CA PHE A 121 -3.49 11.89 49.78
C PHE A 121 -2.76 11.22 50.96
N ASP A 122 -2.72 11.92 52.10
CA ASP A 122 -2.16 11.39 53.36
C ASP A 122 -3.14 10.45 54.07
N THR A 123 -4.35 10.94 54.36
CA THR A 123 -5.33 10.22 55.20
C THR A 123 -5.86 8.91 54.60
N GLN A 124 -5.68 8.70 53.29
CA GLN A 124 -6.02 7.45 52.60
C GLN A 124 -4.82 6.70 52.02
N ASN A 125 -3.61 6.98 52.52
CA ASN A 125 -2.42 6.17 52.25
C ASN A 125 -1.94 6.17 50.79
N PHE A 126 -2.18 7.25 50.03
CA PHE A 126 -1.64 7.39 48.68
C PHE A 126 -0.15 7.76 48.69
N MET A 127 0.32 8.43 49.75
CA MET A 127 1.73 8.74 49.92
C MET A 127 2.55 7.46 50.24
N PRO A 128 3.53 7.08 49.40
CA PRO A 128 4.31 5.85 49.58
C PRO A 128 5.33 5.92 50.73
N VAL A 129 5.53 7.09 51.33
CA VAL A 129 6.51 7.33 52.41
C VAL A 129 5.82 7.85 53.68
N GLU A 130 6.44 7.59 54.83
CA GLU A 130 5.99 8.19 56.10
C GLU A 130 6.19 9.72 56.11
N LEU A 131 5.12 10.47 56.39
CA LEU A 131 5.15 11.94 56.46
C LEU A 131 5.71 12.47 57.79
N GLY A 132 6.21 13.70 57.75
CA GLY A 132 6.60 14.45 58.96
C GLY A 132 8.00 14.13 59.47
N VAL A 133 8.82 13.47 58.65
CA VAL A 133 10.24 13.20 58.94
C VAL A 133 11.04 14.48 58.68
N PRO A 134 11.73 15.05 59.70
CA PRO A 134 12.58 16.22 59.49
C PRO A 134 13.80 15.86 58.63
N MET A 135 14.18 16.76 57.71
CA MET A 135 15.37 16.57 56.87
C MET A 135 16.65 16.64 57.70
N THR A 136 17.55 15.67 57.54
CA THR A 136 18.72 15.54 58.44
C THR A 136 20.08 15.27 57.80
N LEU A 137 20.23 15.01 56.48
CA LEU A 137 21.53 14.66 55.88
C LEU A 137 21.71 15.23 54.47
N PRO A 138 22.97 15.46 54.01
CA PRO A 138 23.29 15.66 52.60
C PRO A 138 23.20 14.33 51.82
N GLY A 139 23.02 14.42 50.50
CA GLY A 139 22.76 13.34 49.54
C GLY A 139 23.90 12.33 49.35
N GLY A 140 23.68 11.42 48.40
CA GLY A 140 24.59 10.36 47.96
C GLY A 140 24.36 10.08 46.47
N ASP A 141 24.83 8.96 45.93
CA ASP A 141 24.70 8.61 44.50
C ASP A 141 23.69 7.47 44.26
N LEU A 142 22.85 7.63 43.23
CA LEU A 142 21.77 6.71 42.81
C LEU A 142 22.05 6.20 41.40
N GLY A 143 22.91 5.19 41.28
CA GLY A 143 23.14 4.50 40.00
C GLY A 143 24.46 3.74 39.95
N ILE A 144 24.53 2.74 39.07
CA ILE A 144 25.61 1.76 38.83
C ILE A 144 26.91 2.41 38.34
N THR A 145 27.84 2.69 39.26
CA THR A 145 29.28 2.59 38.95
C THR A 145 30.09 1.99 40.11
N PRO A 146 31.19 1.27 39.81
CA PRO A 146 32.46 1.84 40.24
C PRO A 146 33.55 1.91 39.15
N LEU A 147 34.21 3.07 39.17
CA LEU A 147 35.30 3.62 38.34
C LEU A 147 36.60 2.78 38.28
N PRO A 148 37.59 3.19 37.44
CA PRO A 148 38.93 2.61 37.47
C PRO A 148 39.64 2.80 38.83
N GLY A 149 39.53 1.79 39.72
CA GLY A 149 40.49 1.54 40.80
C GLY A 149 40.07 1.66 42.27
N PHE A 150 38.83 1.30 42.68
CA PHE A 150 38.38 0.78 44.02
C PHE A 150 37.07 1.44 44.57
N GLU A 151 36.14 0.56 44.98
CA GLU A 151 35.05 0.62 45.99
C GLU A 151 34.13 1.87 46.05
N TRP A 152 32.90 1.79 45.55
CA TRP A 152 31.61 1.56 46.26
C TRP A 152 30.57 1.12 45.21
N GLU A 153 29.80 0.06 45.47
CA GLU A 153 28.73 -0.43 44.58
C GLU A 153 27.38 0.19 45.01
N PRO A 154 26.50 0.56 44.08
CA PRO A 154 25.19 1.14 44.36
C PRO A 154 24.11 0.07 44.60
N VAL A 155 23.07 0.44 45.34
CA VAL A 155 22.08 -0.49 45.89
C VAL A 155 20.77 -0.39 45.12
N LEU A 156 20.71 -0.99 43.93
CA LEU A 156 19.42 -1.32 43.32
C LEU A 156 18.77 -2.42 44.15
N LEU A 157 17.61 -2.13 44.75
CA LEU A 157 16.88 -3.08 45.59
C LEU A 157 15.96 -3.99 44.76
N GLN A 158 15.59 -3.55 43.55
CA GLN A 158 14.90 -4.34 42.54
C GLN A 158 15.58 -4.15 41.18
N ALA A 159 16.43 -5.10 40.79
CA ALA A 159 17.08 -5.09 39.48
C ALA A 159 16.03 -5.10 38.35
N GLY A 160 16.23 -4.29 37.31
CA GLY A 160 15.36 -4.24 36.13
C GLY A 160 14.03 -3.49 36.30
N HIS A 161 13.84 -2.70 37.37
CA HIS A 161 12.63 -1.90 37.52
C HIS A 161 12.58 -0.78 36.43
N PRO A 162 11.45 -0.58 35.70
CA PRO A 162 11.38 0.31 34.53
C PRO A 162 11.80 1.76 34.77
N ILE A 163 11.63 2.25 36.01
CA ILE A 163 12.06 3.59 36.43
C ILE A 163 13.57 3.82 36.18
N PHE A 164 14.39 2.77 36.17
CA PHE A 164 15.84 2.86 35.98
C PHE A 164 16.30 2.49 34.55
N TRP A 165 15.41 2.37 33.57
CA TRP A 165 15.82 2.10 32.18
C TRP A 165 16.67 3.25 31.61
N VAL A 166 17.83 2.90 31.07
CA VAL A 166 18.84 3.85 30.55
C VAL A 166 19.37 4.80 31.65
N VAL A 167 19.07 4.53 32.93
CA VAL A 167 19.60 5.28 34.08
C VAL A 167 20.79 4.52 34.64
N ASN A 168 22.00 4.95 34.27
CA ASN A 168 23.24 4.32 34.70
C ASN A 168 23.79 4.96 35.97
N ASP A 169 23.76 6.29 36.07
CA ASP A 169 24.30 7.05 37.19
C ASP A 169 23.52 8.35 37.42
N VAL A 170 22.85 8.43 38.57
CA VAL A 170 22.29 9.68 39.08
C VAL A 170 23.13 10.08 40.29
N GLU A 171 24.21 10.79 40.02
CA GLU A 171 24.94 11.54 41.05
C GLU A 171 23.94 12.44 41.76
N GLY A 172 23.94 12.49 43.08
CA GLY A 172 23.10 13.45 43.81
C GLY A 172 23.85 14.69 44.28
N GLY A 173 25.17 14.56 44.39
CA GLY A 173 26.08 15.59 44.87
C GLY A 173 25.79 16.09 46.30
N ASP A 174 26.57 17.10 46.72
CA ASP A 174 26.48 17.72 48.06
C ASP A 174 25.15 18.48 48.33
N SER A 175 24.31 18.64 47.30
CA SER A 175 23.11 19.50 47.32
C SER A 175 21.80 18.73 47.40
N GLU A 176 21.82 17.43 47.15
CA GLU A 176 20.62 16.61 47.31
C GLU A 176 20.33 16.29 48.77
N MET A 177 19.04 16.15 49.07
CA MET A 177 18.56 15.96 50.44
C MET A 177 17.90 14.59 50.55
N ALA A 178 18.68 13.58 50.92
CA ALA A 178 18.14 12.29 51.30
C ALA A 178 17.55 12.40 52.72
N VAL A 179 16.24 12.25 52.83
CA VAL A 179 15.55 12.14 54.12
C VAL A 179 15.49 10.67 54.51
N GLY A 180 15.52 10.37 55.81
CA GLY A 180 15.38 9.01 56.35
C GLY A 180 13.97 8.44 56.19
N LEU A 181 13.42 8.51 54.97
CA LEU A 181 12.07 8.12 54.63
C LEU A 181 11.92 6.61 54.78
N GLN A 182 10.89 6.23 55.52
CA GLN A 182 10.48 4.84 55.64
C GLN A 182 9.33 4.59 54.67
N PRO A 183 9.31 3.42 54.00
CA PRO A 183 8.18 3.05 53.16
C PRO A 183 6.93 2.88 54.03
N ASN A 184 5.79 3.32 53.51
CA ASN A 184 4.50 3.01 54.10
C ASN A 184 4.15 1.51 53.86
N VAL A 185 3.13 0.98 54.55
CA VAL A 185 2.83 -0.47 54.66
C VAL A 185 2.63 -1.20 53.33
N ASP A 186 2.37 -0.47 52.23
CA ASP A 186 2.10 -1.00 50.89
C ASP A 186 3.05 -0.44 49.81
N ALA A 187 4.07 0.34 50.21
CA ALA A 187 5.05 0.88 49.28
C ALA A 187 6.24 -0.09 49.10
N VAL A 188 6.76 -0.15 47.88
CA VAL A 188 7.96 -0.91 47.52
C VAL A 188 9.11 0.07 47.35
N VAL A 189 10.27 -0.25 47.93
CA VAL A 189 11.50 0.51 47.67
C VAL A 189 12.22 -0.17 46.52
N VAL A 190 12.44 0.57 45.44
CA VAL A 190 13.01 0.03 44.19
C VAL A 190 14.45 0.49 43.96
N GLY A 191 14.88 1.57 44.62
CA GLY A 191 16.27 2.02 44.64
C GLY A 191 16.66 2.71 45.94
N ALA A 192 17.94 2.65 46.28
CA ALA A 192 18.54 3.31 47.44
C ALA A 192 19.83 4.04 47.05
N TRP A 193 20.12 5.13 47.77
CA TRP A 193 21.37 5.87 47.69
C TRP A 193 22.54 5.02 48.22
N ASP A 194 23.74 5.27 47.71
CA ASP A 194 24.99 4.66 48.19
C ASP A 194 25.24 4.80 49.71
N ASN A 195 24.70 5.85 50.32
CA ASN A 195 24.73 6.11 51.75
C ASN A 195 23.76 5.24 52.58
N GLY A 196 22.97 4.39 51.92
CA GLY A 196 22.04 3.43 52.53
C GLY A 196 20.62 3.96 52.77
N GLU A 197 20.33 5.22 52.39
CA GLU A 197 18.97 5.77 52.46
C GLU A 197 18.13 5.34 51.25
N ASN A 198 16.83 5.12 51.46
CA ASN A 198 15.91 4.75 50.39
C ASN A 198 15.70 5.93 49.43
N ALA A 199 15.79 5.70 48.13
CA ALA A 199 15.77 6.76 47.12
C ALA A 199 14.47 6.81 46.32
N VAL A 200 13.99 5.65 45.86
CA VAL A 200 12.79 5.56 44.99
C VAL A 200 11.79 4.62 45.62
N PHE A 201 10.60 5.15 45.89
CA PHE A 201 9.47 4.42 46.45
C PHE A 201 8.35 4.36 45.43
N THR A 202 7.78 3.18 45.24
CA THR A 202 6.64 2.97 44.37
C THR A 202 5.45 2.49 45.19
N TYR A 203 4.25 2.96 44.83
CA TYR A 203 2.99 2.49 45.36
C TYR A 203 2.05 2.22 44.20
N GLU A 204 1.65 0.96 44.10
CA GLU A 204 0.64 0.51 43.16
C GLU A 204 -0.67 0.26 43.92
N PRO A 205 -1.73 1.05 43.67
CA PRO A 205 -2.98 0.86 44.38
C PRO A 205 -3.62 -0.50 44.08
N ILE A 206 -4.28 -1.08 45.09
CA ILE A 206 -4.99 -2.37 44.99
C ILE A 206 -6.09 -2.32 43.92
N GLU A 207 -6.69 -1.16 43.67
CA GLU A 207 -7.65 -0.97 42.60
C GLU A 207 -6.93 -0.75 41.27
N ALA A 208 -7.02 -1.73 40.36
CA ALA A 208 -6.35 -1.71 39.06
C ALA A 208 -6.65 -0.47 38.20
N ALA A 209 -7.76 0.24 38.45
CA ALA A 209 -8.14 1.45 37.74
C ALA A 209 -7.45 2.73 38.26
N PHE A 210 -6.81 2.71 39.43
CA PHE A 210 -6.14 3.90 39.97
C PHE A 210 -4.73 4.03 39.37
N GLY A 211 -4.25 5.27 39.19
CA GLY A 211 -2.89 5.55 38.75
C GLY A 211 -1.87 5.16 39.82
N ARG A 212 -0.63 4.92 39.40
CA ARG A 212 0.46 4.58 40.32
C ARG A 212 1.11 5.83 40.89
N ILE A 213 1.79 5.65 42.01
CA ILE A 213 2.44 6.74 42.72
C ILE A 213 3.91 6.42 42.92
N VAL A 214 4.77 7.38 42.59
CA VAL A 214 6.21 7.31 42.82
C VAL A 214 6.58 8.43 43.78
N ALA A 215 7.36 8.13 44.83
CA ALA A 215 8.08 9.16 45.57
C ALA A 215 9.57 9.05 45.30
N LEU A 216 10.14 10.16 44.88
CA LEU A 216 11.56 10.33 44.66
C LEU A 216 12.12 11.11 45.86
N ASN A 217 12.96 10.47 46.66
CA ASN A 217 13.68 11.07 47.78
C ASN A 217 14.89 11.85 47.29
N LEU A 218 14.62 12.80 46.40
CA LEU A 218 15.56 13.73 45.79
C LEU A 218 14.89 15.08 45.68
N PHE A 219 15.70 16.12 45.61
CA PHE A 219 15.22 17.42 45.21
C PHE A 219 15.61 17.63 43.75
N PRO A 220 14.67 17.94 42.84
CA PRO A 220 15.02 18.26 41.46
C PRO A 220 15.70 19.63 41.42
N SER A 221 16.98 19.72 41.79
CA SER A 221 17.78 20.95 41.72
C SER A 221 18.69 20.95 40.51
N LEU A 222 18.58 22.00 39.70
CA LEU A 222 19.58 22.36 38.68
C LEU A 222 20.72 23.22 39.26
N SER A 223 20.72 23.47 40.57
CA SER A 223 21.63 24.42 41.22
C SER A 223 22.67 23.69 42.09
N GLY A 224 23.51 22.88 41.44
CA GLY A 224 24.57 22.08 42.09
C GLY A 224 25.84 21.90 41.25
N VAL A 225 26.05 22.77 40.26
CA VAL A 225 27.34 22.99 39.57
C VAL A 225 28.41 23.44 40.57
N SER A 226 28.96 22.55 41.39
CA SER A 226 30.28 22.72 42.00
C SER A 226 30.78 21.46 42.72
N ALA A 227 31.34 20.53 41.96
CA ALA A 227 32.69 19.95 42.17
C ALA A 227 32.89 18.63 41.38
N GLY A 228 32.43 18.60 40.12
CA GLY A 228 32.58 17.46 39.19
C GLY A 228 31.56 16.36 39.45
N GLY A 229 30.63 16.05 38.58
CA GLY A 229 30.28 16.62 37.29
C GLY A 229 29.01 15.93 36.82
N PHE A 230 27.87 16.63 36.83
CA PHE A 230 26.81 16.27 35.90
C PHE A 230 27.29 16.79 34.55
N ASN A 231 27.67 15.89 33.66
CA ASN A 231 28.04 16.30 32.31
C ASN A 231 26.80 16.91 31.66
N ASP A 232 26.95 18.16 31.23
CA ASP A 232 26.00 18.98 30.48
C ASP A 232 25.65 18.35 29.11
N GLU A 233 25.02 17.19 29.09
CA GLU A 233 24.38 16.65 27.89
C GLU A 233 22.84 16.71 28.08
N PRO A 234 22.08 17.28 27.12
CA PRO A 234 20.64 17.08 27.08
C PRO A 234 20.34 15.58 27.05
N LEU A 235 19.34 15.10 27.82
CA LEU A 235 18.99 13.67 27.96
C LEU A 235 19.94 12.89 28.87
N GLY A 236 20.21 13.42 30.07
CA GLY A 236 20.99 12.70 31.07
C GLY A 236 20.17 11.66 31.85
N ASP A 237 20.84 10.77 32.57
CA ASP A 237 20.21 9.70 33.37
C ASP A 237 19.18 10.22 34.40
N PHE A 238 19.36 11.45 34.90
CA PHE A 238 18.37 12.12 35.76
C PHE A 238 17.08 12.47 34.99
N ASP A 239 17.18 12.90 33.74
CA ASP A 239 16.03 13.22 32.89
C ASP A 239 15.25 11.94 32.58
N HIS A 240 15.97 10.85 32.27
CA HIS A 240 15.40 9.52 32.08
C HIS A 240 14.74 8.99 33.36
N LEU A 241 15.34 9.17 34.54
CA LEU A 241 14.73 8.78 35.81
C LEU A 241 13.36 9.46 36.03
N LEU A 242 13.27 10.77 35.74
CA LEU A 242 12.01 11.50 35.88
C LEU A 242 10.98 11.12 34.82
N ALA A 243 11.40 10.95 33.56
CA ALA A 243 10.53 10.53 32.47
C ALA A 243 9.98 9.13 32.71
N ASN A 244 10.84 8.18 33.09
CA ASN A 244 10.45 6.81 33.40
C ASN A 244 9.52 6.75 34.61
N ALA A 245 9.77 7.55 35.65
CA ALA A 245 8.86 7.66 36.80
C ALA A 245 7.47 8.16 36.38
N LEU A 246 7.40 9.15 35.48
CA LEU A 246 6.14 9.66 34.93
C LEU A 246 5.41 8.59 34.12
N LEU A 247 6.09 7.93 33.17
CA LEU A 247 5.54 6.85 32.34
C LEU A 247 5.04 5.68 33.20
N TRP A 248 5.88 5.22 34.12
CA TRP A 248 5.53 4.15 35.06
C TRP A 248 4.31 4.52 35.91
N SER A 249 4.29 5.75 36.44
CA SER A 249 3.18 6.23 37.28
C SER A 249 1.86 6.30 36.49
N ALA A 250 1.94 6.70 35.23
CA ALA A 250 0.83 6.82 34.31
C ALA A 250 0.28 5.45 33.85
N LYS A 251 0.87 4.34 34.32
CA LYS A 251 0.61 2.98 33.82
C LYS A 251 0.80 2.88 32.31
N TRP A 252 1.77 3.65 31.81
CA TRP A 252 2.33 3.50 30.47
C TRP A 252 3.42 2.43 30.43
N GLU A 253 3.51 1.59 31.46
CA GLU A 253 4.00 0.24 31.22
C GLU A 253 3.08 -0.42 30.21
N THR A 254 3.67 -0.96 29.15
CA THR A 254 3.08 -1.95 28.26
C THR A 254 2.08 -2.80 29.04
N LEU A 255 0.78 -2.52 28.85
CA LEU A 255 -0.28 -3.24 29.54
C LEU A 255 -0.11 -4.70 29.22
N ALA A 256 0.25 -5.49 30.23
CA ALA A 256 0.17 -6.93 30.19
C ALA A 256 -1.30 -7.34 30.02
N GLU A 257 -1.75 -7.47 28.78
CA GLU A 257 -2.81 -8.37 28.36
C GLU A 257 -2.22 -9.31 27.30
N PRO A 258 -2.65 -10.59 27.27
CA PRO A 258 -1.88 -11.68 26.73
C PRO A 258 -1.95 -11.69 25.20
N ASP A 259 -0.84 -12.05 24.57
CA ASP A 259 -0.66 -12.26 23.13
C ASP A 259 -0.17 -11.05 22.32
N TRP A 260 0.85 -10.34 22.83
CA TRP A 260 1.73 -9.54 21.97
C TRP A 260 3.06 -10.26 21.79
N CYS A 261 3.48 -10.39 20.54
CA CYS A 261 4.74 -10.96 20.12
C CYS A 261 5.82 -9.90 20.35
N TYR A 262 6.28 -9.81 21.58
CA TYR A 262 7.61 -9.26 21.81
C TYR A 262 8.62 -10.30 21.32
N ASN A 263 9.76 -9.87 20.79
CA ASN A 263 10.98 -10.66 21.00
C ASN A 263 11.18 -10.70 22.52
N LEU A 264 10.60 -11.73 23.15
CA LEU A 264 10.65 -11.95 24.59
C LEU A 264 12.06 -12.41 24.94
N GLU A 265 12.99 -11.46 25.00
CA GLU A 265 14.17 -11.42 25.86
C GLU A 265 14.93 -10.12 25.55
N PHE A 266 14.99 -9.20 26.50
CA PHE A 266 15.76 -7.94 26.42
C PHE A 266 17.29 -8.16 26.49
N THR A 267 17.73 -9.41 26.39
CA THR A 267 19.06 -9.77 25.91
C THR A 267 18.92 -9.95 24.41
N GLN A 268 19.45 -9.01 23.62
CA GLN A 268 19.52 -9.20 22.17
C GLN A 268 20.23 -10.55 21.94
N ASP A 269 19.49 -11.54 21.46
CA ASP A 269 20.06 -12.76 20.91
C ASP A 269 20.79 -12.32 19.65
N LEU A 270 22.05 -11.85 19.80
CA LEU A 270 22.93 -11.31 18.73
C LEU A 270 23.21 -12.30 17.59
N ASN A 271 22.61 -13.47 17.75
CA ASN A 271 22.87 -14.74 17.19
C ASN A 271 21.58 -15.30 16.53
N CYS A 272 20.44 -14.78 16.97
CA CYS A 272 19.07 -15.03 16.54
C CYS A 272 18.76 -16.55 16.41
N ASN A 273 19.31 -17.39 17.32
CA ASN A 273 19.06 -18.84 17.41
C ASN A 273 17.87 -19.21 18.32
N HIS A 274 17.28 -18.24 19.03
CA HIS A 274 16.17 -18.37 19.97
C HIS A 274 16.44 -19.30 21.17
N VAL A 275 17.69 -19.39 21.62
CA VAL A 275 18.06 -20.08 22.87
C VAL A 275 18.26 -19.03 23.96
N ASP A 276 17.56 -19.18 25.08
CA ASP A 276 17.68 -18.29 26.25
C ASP A 276 19.13 -18.27 26.78
N PHE A 277 19.63 -17.09 27.14
CA PHE A 277 21.02 -16.91 27.61
C PHE A 277 21.40 -17.86 28.75
N ALA A 278 20.45 -18.22 29.62
CA ALA A 278 20.67 -19.07 30.78
C ALA A 278 20.87 -20.55 30.42
N ASP A 279 20.48 -20.94 29.20
CA ASP A 279 20.53 -22.31 28.67
C ASP A 279 21.70 -22.52 27.68
N GLU A 280 22.52 -21.49 27.42
CA GLU A 280 23.71 -21.55 26.55
C GLU A 280 24.93 -22.24 27.24
N GLU A 281 25.76 -22.97 26.49
CA GLU A 281 26.93 -23.70 27.04
C GLU A 281 28.20 -22.81 27.20
N ALA A 282 28.95 -23.00 28.31
CA ALA A 282 30.15 -22.21 28.63
C ALA A 282 31.35 -22.46 27.68
N VAL A 283 32.15 -21.42 27.40
CA VAL A 283 33.33 -21.42 26.51
C VAL A 283 34.41 -22.47 26.89
N ASP A 284 34.88 -23.27 25.92
CA ASP A 284 36.02 -24.20 26.10
C ASP A 284 37.37 -23.46 26.04
N VAL A 285 37.83 -23.02 27.21
CA VAL A 285 39.10 -22.32 27.40
C VAL A 285 40.37 -23.17 27.16
N THR A 286 40.25 -24.43 26.75
CA THR A 286 41.42 -25.28 26.46
C THR A 286 42.01 -25.07 25.07
N VAL A 287 41.35 -24.25 24.25
CA VAL A 287 41.81 -23.86 22.92
C VAL A 287 42.89 -22.76 22.99
N PRO A 288 44.04 -22.90 22.29
CA PRO A 288 45.13 -21.93 22.38
C PRO A 288 44.74 -20.54 21.85
N GLY A 289 44.81 -19.51 22.68
CA GLY A 289 44.41 -18.13 22.34
C GLY A 289 43.22 -17.62 23.16
N CYS A 290 42.47 -18.50 23.80
CA CYS A 290 41.31 -18.17 24.65
C CYS A 290 41.69 -18.05 26.14
N ASP A 291 42.95 -18.31 26.47
CA ASP A 291 43.54 -18.31 27.81
C ASP A 291 43.82 -16.91 28.37
N THR A 292 43.52 -15.84 27.62
CA THR A 292 43.60 -14.45 28.09
C THR A 292 42.27 -13.90 28.63
N GLU A 293 41.14 -14.58 28.38
CA GLU A 293 39.78 -14.12 28.73
C GLU A 293 39.18 -14.88 29.93
N ILE A 294 40.04 -15.24 30.88
CA ILE A 294 39.68 -15.94 32.12
C ILE A 294 39.91 -14.98 33.29
N ASP A 295 38.93 -14.82 34.18
CA ASP A 295 39.10 -14.02 35.39
C ASP A 295 40.23 -14.65 36.24
N PRO A 296 41.36 -13.95 36.43
CA PRO A 296 42.53 -14.50 37.10
C PRO A 296 42.30 -14.76 38.60
N ARG A 297 41.17 -14.32 39.17
CA ARG A 297 40.78 -14.53 40.58
C ARG A 297 39.99 -15.82 40.77
N THR A 298 39.12 -16.17 39.83
CA THR A 298 38.22 -17.34 39.92
C THR A 298 38.70 -18.52 39.07
N GLY A 299 39.51 -18.24 38.04
CA GLY A 299 39.92 -19.24 37.05
C GLY A 299 38.78 -19.66 36.10
N LEU A 300 37.72 -18.86 36.04
CA LEU A 300 36.54 -19.03 35.17
C LEU A 300 36.46 -17.85 34.19
N PRO A 301 35.82 -18.00 33.01
CA PRO A 301 35.56 -16.89 32.08
C PRO A 301 34.81 -15.72 32.76
N TYR A 302 34.94 -14.50 32.24
CA TYR A 302 34.24 -13.31 32.75
C TYR A 302 32.72 -13.38 32.47
N ASP A 303 31.88 -12.85 33.37
CA ASP A 303 30.40 -12.94 33.30
C ASP A 303 29.78 -12.17 32.12
N ASN A 304 30.52 -11.30 31.43
CA ASN A 304 30.10 -10.60 30.21
C ASN A 304 30.57 -11.32 28.91
N ALA A 305 30.92 -12.60 29.01
CA ALA A 305 31.34 -13.44 27.90
C ALA A 305 30.14 -13.99 27.08
N ASP A 306 29.08 -13.21 26.94
CA ASP A 306 27.98 -13.51 26.00
C ASP A 306 28.45 -13.25 24.57
N TYR A 307 29.31 -14.14 24.03
CA TYR A 307 29.61 -14.23 22.61
C TYR A 307 29.96 -15.68 22.21
N TYR A 308 28.96 -16.35 21.61
CA TYR A 308 28.97 -17.53 20.71
C TYR A 308 29.86 -18.77 20.95
N TRP A 309 29.18 -19.92 20.90
CA TRP A 309 29.67 -21.20 20.34
C TRP A 309 29.12 -21.40 18.91
N ASP A 310 30.00 -21.52 17.91
CA ASP A 310 29.82 -22.51 16.83
C ASP A 310 30.98 -23.51 16.95
N ILE A 311 30.67 -24.77 17.25
CA ILE A 311 31.62 -25.87 17.37
C ILE A 311 32.41 -26.17 16.10
N HIS A 312 32.17 -25.48 14.98
CA HIS A 312 32.73 -25.84 13.69
C HIS A 312 33.61 -24.83 12.98
N ARG A 313 33.83 -23.60 13.46
CA ARG A 313 34.96 -22.75 13.00
C ARG A 313 35.00 -21.38 13.69
N PHE A 314 36.20 -21.06 14.20
CA PHE A 314 36.72 -19.77 14.68
C PHE A 314 36.80 -19.62 16.21
N ASP A 315 38.04 -19.79 16.67
CA ASP A 315 38.44 -19.75 18.07
C ASP A 315 38.87 -18.32 18.45
N CYS A 316 38.00 -17.63 19.20
CA CYS A 316 38.29 -16.43 20.00
C CYS A 316 38.59 -15.10 19.26
N LEU A 317 37.53 -14.32 18.96
CA LEU A 317 37.43 -12.83 19.03
C LEU A 317 36.32 -12.32 18.09
N TYR A 318 35.33 -11.57 18.60
CA TYR A 318 34.80 -10.30 18.05
C TYR A 318 33.79 -9.65 19.02
N PRO A 319 33.94 -8.37 19.40
CA PRO A 319 32.90 -7.62 20.09
C PRO A 319 32.03 -6.85 19.09
N THR A 320 30.70 -7.00 19.16
CA THR A 320 29.73 -6.10 18.50
C THR A 320 29.17 -5.13 19.54
N MET A 321 30.05 -4.33 20.12
CA MET A 321 29.73 -2.96 20.52
C MET A 321 31.00 -2.14 20.33
N PRO A 322 30.97 -0.99 19.64
CA PRO A 322 32.13 -0.12 19.61
C PRO A 322 32.35 0.39 21.04
N TYR A 323 33.36 -0.17 21.70
CA TYR A 323 34.05 0.52 22.78
C TYR A 323 34.35 1.94 22.30
N PHE A 324 33.83 2.94 23.00
CA PHE A 324 34.09 4.35 22.74
C PHE A 324 35.59 4.65 22.97
N ASP A 325 36.46 4.34 22.00
CA ASP A 325 37.85 4.80 22.01
C ASP A 325 37.89 6.25 21.50
N LEU A 326 37.97 7.20 22.42
CA LEU A 326 38.14 8.63 22.17
C LEU A 326 39.46 9.01 21.44
N ARG A 327 40.22 8.08 20.85
CA ARG A 327 41.52 8.37 20.23
C ARG A 327 41.70 7.95 18.77
N THR A 328 40.82 7.13 18.20
CA THR A 328 40.95 6.75 16.78
C THR A 328 39.64 7.01 16.07
N TYR A 329 39.60 8.12 15.35
CA TYR A 329 38.60 8.43 14.31
C TYR A 329 38.60 7.32 13.25
N ASP A 330 37.94 6.20 13.54
CA ASP A 330 37.51 5.21 12.56
C ASP A 330 35.98 5.25 12.55
N THR A 331 35.42 5.67 11.43
CA THR A 331 34.00 6.03 11.28
C THR A 331 33.23 5.01 10.46
N ASP A 332 33.80 3.84 10.14
CA ASP A 332 33.29 3.04 9.02
C ASP A 332 32.42 1.84 9.36
N VAL A 333 32.09 1.58 10.63
CA VAL A 333 31.11 0.51 10.93
C VAL A 333 30.30 0.84 12.19
N ARG A 334 29.14 1.48 12.02
CA ARG A 334 28.06 1.50 13.02
C ARG A 334 26.93 0.63 12.46
N TYR A 335 26.58 -0.44 13.17
CA TYR A 335 25.45 -1.33 12.85
C TYR A 335 24.17 -0.98 13.65
N ASP A 336 24.21 0.18 14.29
CA ASP A 336 23.13 0.85 15.02
C ASP A 336 23.23 2.31 14.53
N GLY A 337 22.40 2.65 13.53
CA GLY A 337 22.42 3.94 12.83
C GLY A 337 21.60 5.01 13.54
N GLU A 338 20.66 4.55 14.36
CA GLU A 338 19.55 5.25 15.00
C GLU A 338 19.78 5.46 16.50
N ALA A 339 20.85 4.87 17.03
CA ALA A 339 21.32 4.97 18.41
C ALA A 339 20.34 4.43 19.46
N ASP A 340 19.56 3.40 19.10
CA ASP A 340 18.61 2.74 20.00
C ASP A 340 19.19 1.49 20.70
N TRP A 341 20.46 1.19 20.42
CA TRP A 341 21.29 0.14 21.00
C TRP A 341 20.95 -1.28 20.54
N LEU A 342 20.20 -1.42 19.44
CA LEU A 342 19.93 -2.69 18.79
C LEU A 342 20.68 -2.76 17.46
N SER A 343 21.37 -3.88 17.21
CA SER A 343 22.12 -4.05 15.96
C SER A 343 21.30 -4.72 14.85
N ALA A 344 21.39 -4.19 13.63
CA ALA A 344 20.73 -4.73 12.42
C ALA A 344 21.68 -4.84 11.21
N GLY A 345 21.30 -5.65 10.21
CA GLY A 345 21.99 -5.74 8.91
C GLY A 345 23.01 -6.90 8.79
N THR A 346 23.80 -6.93 7.71
CA THR A 346 24.72 -8.05 7.42
C THR A 346 26.17 -7.69 7.71
N ILE A 347 26.79 -8.42 8.63
CA ILE A 347 28.22 -8.32 8.96
C ILE A 347 28.99 -9.31 8.10
N THR A 348 29.98 -8.81 7.34
CA THR A 348 30.90 -9.66 6.57
C THR A 348 32.27 -9.71 7.26
N VAL A 349 32.63 -10.87 7.84
CA VAL A 349 33.89 -11.01 8.57
C VAL A 349 35.00 -11.48 7.62
N ASN A 350 35.92 -10.59 7.30
CA ASN A 350 37.12 -10.91 6.54
C ASN A 350 38.31 -11.12 7.50
N ASN A 351 38.68 -12.38 7.78
CA ASN A 351 39.93 -12.69 8.48
C ASN A 351 41.04 -13.04 7.47
N PRO A 352 42.01 -12.15 7.21
CA PRO A 352 43.06 -12.39 6.23
C PRO A 352 44.08 -13.47 6.64
N ASP A 353 44.09 -13.92 7.89
CA ASP A 353 45.06 -14.89 8.43
C ASP A 353 44.54 -16.34 8.47
N LEU A 354 43.28 -16.59 8.06
CA LEU A 354 42.67 -17.93 8.09
C LEU A 354 42.25 -18.41 6.68
N PRO A 355 42.36 -19.72 6.36
CA PRO A 355 42.30 -20.22 4.98
C PRO A 355 40.88 -20.58 4.48
N PHE A 356 39.82 -20.09 5.12
CA PHE A 356 38.41 -20.44 4.82
C PHE A 356 37.62 -19.23 4.32
N PRO A 357 36.50 -19.42 3.59
CA PRO A 357 35.81 -18.34 2.91
C PRO A 357 35.13 -17.39 3.90
N VAL A 358 34.97 -16.15 3.43
CA VAL A 358 34.27 -15.04 4.07
C VAL A 358 32.87 -15.50 4.49
N GLU A 359 32.54 -15.35 5.77
CA GLU A 359 31.22 -15.70 6.30
C GLU A 359 30.48 -14.40 6.66
N SER A 360 29.23 -14.34 6.25
CA SER A 360 28.34 -13.19 6.43
C SER A 360 27.24 -13.57 7.42
N VAL A 361 27.15 -12.85 8.53
CA VAL A 361 26.12 -13.03 9.57
C VAL A 361 25.10 -11.92 9.41
N ALA A 362 23.81 -12.28 9.33
CA ALA A 362 22.71 -11.32 9.25
C ALA A 362 22.08 -11.14 10.64
N LEU A 363 22.08 -9.91 11.13
CA LEU A 363 21.40 -9.47 12.33
C LEU A 363 19.98 -9.03 11.93
N THR A 364 18.97 -9.73 12.43
CA THR A 364 17.55 -9.50 12.10
C THR A 364 16.71 -9.24 13.35
N CYS A 365 17.37 -8.90 14.45
CA CYS A 365 16.77 -8.85 15.77
C CYS A 365 16.21 -7.44 16.12
N ASP A 366 16.43 -6.45 15.24
CA ASP A 366 15.74 -5.17 15.26
C ASP A 366 14.59 -5.17 14.23
N ASN A 367 13.36 -4.99 14.71
CA ASN A 367 12.17 -4.94 13.87
C ASN A 367 11.89 -3.56 13.26
N CYS A 368 12.68 -2.51 13.56
CA CYS A 368 12.73 -1.24 12.80
C CYS A 368 14.16 -0.69 12.59
N PRO A 369 14.98 -1.31 11.71
CA PRO A 369 16.41 -0.99 11.50
C PRO A 369 16.81 0.44 11.07
N ALA A 370 15.84 1.34 10.91
CA ALA A 370 16.06 2.71 10.47
C ALA A 370 15.34 3.74 11.35
N GLU A 371 14.52 3.31 12.30
CA GLU A 371 13.71 4.15 13.17
C GLU A 371 13.96 3.73 14.61
N TRP A 372 14.30 4.68 15.48
CA TRP A 372 14.57 4.40 16.88
C TRP A 372 13.37 3.69 17.54
N ASN A 373 13.56 2.44 17.99
CA ASN A 373 12.49 1.63 18.58
C ASN A 373 13.03 0.63 19.64
N HIS A 374 13.70 1.17 20.65
CA HIS A 374 14.34 0.38 21.72
C HIS A 374 13.44 -0.67 22.41
N ASP A 375 12.12 -0.50 22.38
CA ASP A 375 11.15 -1.41 23.00
C ASP A 375 10.67 -2.54 22.09
N GLN A 376 11.05 -2.51 20.80
CA GLN A 376 10.75 -3.53 19.80
C GLN A 376 9.26 -3.89 19.73
N ARG A 377 8.38 -2.93 20.03
CA ARG A 377 6.93 -3.17 20.01
C ARG A 377 6.50 -3.58 18.61
N ASP A 378 5.74 -4.67 18.52
CA ASP A 378 5.10 -5.19 17.31
C ASP A 378 3.69 -5.66 17.72
N ARG A 379 2.69 -4.87 17.34
CA ARG A 379 1.30 -5.00 17.82
C ARG A 379 0.54 -6.11 17.14
N ASP A 380 0.76 -6.33 15.85
CA ASP A 380 0.04 -7.33 15.08
C ASP A 380 0.87 -8.59 14.78
N CYS A 381 2.11 -8.66 15.28
CA CYS A 381 2.98 -9.83 15.24
C CYS A 381 3.44 -10.20 13.82
N ASP A 382 3.65 -9.24 12.94
CA ASP A 382 4.11 -9.51 11.58
C ASP A 382 5.64 -9.47 11.41
N GLY A 383 6.37 -9.07 12.46
CA GLY A 383 7.83 -8.95 12.47
C GLY A 383 8.35 -7.58 12.05
N ILE A 384 7.47 -6.60 11.80
CA ILE A 384 7.77 -5.20 11.59
C ILE A 384 7.36 -4.44 12.86
N GLY A 385 8.24 -3.61 13.42
CA GLY A 385 7.94 -2.91 14.67
C GLY A 385 6.93 -1.77 14.47
N ASP A 386 6.08 -1.50 15.46
CA ASP A 386 5.09 -0.42 15.51
C ASP A 386 5.59 0.94 14.95
N PRO A 387 6.85 1.37 15.17
CA PRO A 387 7.35 2.66 14.66
C PRO A 387 7.60 2.70 13.15
N CYS A 388 7.85 1.55 12.53
CA CYS A 388 8.10 1.40 11.10
C CYS A 388 7.02 0.55 10.39
N ASP A 389 6.04 0.05 11.15
CA ASP A 389 4.87 -0.65 10.66
C ASP A 389 3.73 0.33 10.36
N LEU A 390 3.43 0.48 9.07
CA LEU A 390 2.37 1.34 8.57
C LEU A 390 0.97 0.68 8.69
N CYS A 391 0.91 -0.62 8.98
CA CYS A 391 -0.28 -1.45 9.06
C CYS A 391 -0.61 -1.98 10.48
N ILE A 392 -0.09 -1.38 11.56
CA ILE A 392 -0.19 -1.70 13.02
C ILE A 392 -1.47 -2.35 13.62
N ASN A 393 -2.57 -2.46 12.88
CA ASN A 393 -3.80 -3.15 13.28
C ASN A 393 -4.17 -4.35 12.37
N ALA A 394 -3.27 -4.81 11.49
CA ALA A 394 -3.54 -5.85 10.49
C ALA A 394 -3.25 -7.24 11.05
N ILE A 395 -4.26 -7.84 11.71
CA ILE A 395 -4.12 -9.16 12.34
C ILE A 395 -3.68 -10.24 11.31
N PRO A 396 -2.66 -11.09 11.62
CA PRO A 396 -2.22 -12.19 10.76
C PRO A 396 -3.37 -13.16 10.39
N PRO A 397 -3.38 -13.72 9.16
CA PRO A 397 -2.25 -13.85 8.25
C PRO A 397 -2.22 -12.80 7.12
N PHE A 398 -2.82 -11.62 7.34
CA PHE A 398 -2.99 -10.59 6.29
C PHE A 398 -2.04 -9.38 6.43
N GLY A 399 -1.20 -9.31 7.48
CA GLY A 399 -0.14 -8.33 7.62
C GLY A 399 1.17 -8.86 7.06
N VAL A 400 1.32 -8.90 5.74
CA VAL A 400 2.65 -8.93 5.11
C VAL A 400 2.56 -7.96 3.94
N HIS A 401 3.54 -7.06 3.82
CA HIS A 401 3.80 -6.35 2.57
C HIS A 401 3.97 -7.41 1.48
N PHE A 402 2.92 -7.67 0.71
CA PHE A 402 3.02 -8.48 -0.50
C PHE A 402 3.62 -7.57 -1.58
N ASP A 403 4.93 -7.64 -1.76
CA ASP A 403 5.61 -7.17 -2.96
C ASP A 403 5.78 -8.39 -3.86
N ASN A 404 4.73 -8.77 -4.59
CA ASN A 404 4.71 -10.02 -5.36
C ASN A 404 5.62 -9.97 -6.59
N ASP A 405 6.00 -8.78 -7.05
CA ASP A 405 6.86 -8.60 -8.22
C ASP A 405 8.30 -8.17 -7.89
N ASN A 406 8.60 -7.97 -6.62
CA ASN A 406 9.91 -7.65 -6.05
C ASN A 406 10.52 -6.35 -6.59
N ASP A 407 9.69 -5.34 -6.85
CA ASP A 407 10.12 -4.07 -7.44
C ASP A 407 10.43 -2.97 -6.42
N GLY A 408 10.16 -3.24 -5.14
CA GLY A 408 10.40 -2.34 -4.03
C GLY A 408 9.20 -1.47 -3.63
N TRP A 409 8.01 -1.71 -4.20
CA TRP A 409 6.73 -1.12 -3.81
C TRP A 409 5.73 -2.22 -3.39
N GLY A 410 4.85 -1.96 -2.41
CA GLY A 410 3.89 -2.95 -1.93
C GLY A 410 2.61 -3.03 -2.79
N ASP A 411 2.05 -4.23 -2.96
CA ASP A 411 0.82 -4.46 -3.75
C ASP A 411 -0.49 -4.08 -3.00
N ASP A 412 -0.42 -3.56 -1.78
CA ASP A 412 -1.58 -3.31 -0.92
C ASP A 412 -1.78 -1.85 -0.48
N ALA A 413 -3.01 -1.56 -0.02
CA ALA A 413 -3.49 -0.21 0.29
C ALA A 413 -2.86 0.42 1.57
N CYS A 414 -1.83 -0.20 2.13
CA CYS A 414 -1.08 0.32 3.27
C CYS A 414 0.04 1.32 2.88
N ASP A 415 0.38 1.42 1.60
CA ASP A 415 1.37 2.41 1.13
C ASP A 415 0.75 3.81 1.01
N ASN A 416 0.91 4.61 2.07
CA ASN A 416 0.81 6.08 1.99
C ASN A 416 2.15 6.72 1.58
N ALA A 417 2.98 6.02 0.80
CA ALA A 417 3.91 6.71 -0.07
C ALA A 417 3.05 7.41 -1.14
N ALA A 418 2.99 8.73 -1.11
CA ALA A 418 2.57 9.47 -2.29
C ALA A 418 3.77 9.48 -3.25
N PRO A 419 3.64 8.95 -4.48
CA PRO A 419 2.43 8.39 -5.09
C PRO A 419 2.22 6.91 -4.77
N SER A 420 0.95 6.50 -4.61
CA SER A 420 0.55 5.09 -4.49
C SER A 420 1.10 4.30 -5.69
N PRO A 421 1.49 3.02 -5.51
CA PRO A 421 1.99 2.24 -6.61
C PRO A 421 0.96 2.17 -7.74
N VAL A 422 1.42 2.21 -8.98
CA VAL A 422 0.55 2.26 -10.16
C VAL A 422 0.28 0.86 -10.75
N CYS A 423 0.89 -0.21 -10.25
CA CYS A 423 0.52 -1.59 -10.62
C CYS A 423 -0.13 -2.47 -9.50
N PRO A 424 -0.96 -1.97 -8.55
CA PRO A 424 -1.41 -2.77 -7.41
C PRO A 424 -2.83 -3.31 -7.64
N LEU A 425 -3.01 -4.29 -8.52
CA LEU A 425 -4.35 -4.87 -8.71
C LEU A 425 -4.48 -6.27 -8.08
N PRO A 426 -5.46 -6.50 -7.18
CA PRO A 426 -5.85 -7.83 -6.77
C PRO A 426 -6.52 -8.55 -7.95
N GLY A 427 -5.69 -9.25 -8.75
CA GLY A 427 -6.12 -10.06 -9.90
C GLY A 427 -5.53 -9.67 -11.26
N GLY A 428 -4.69 -8.63 -11.34
CA GLY A 428 -3.88 -8.29 -12.53
C GLY A 428 -2.45 -8.86 -12.44
N PRO A 429 -1.62 -8.75 -13.50
CA PRO A 429 -0.21 -9.09 -13.41
C PRO A 429 0.50 -8.07 -12.52
N SER A 430 0.94 -8.48 -11.32
CA SER A 430 1.98 -7.75 -10.57
C SER A 430 3.23 -7.74 -11.44
N ALA A 431 3.58 -6.56 -11.97
CA ALA A 431 4.60 -6.40 -12.97
C ALA A 431 5.67 -5.42 -12.49
N PHE A 432 6.88 -5.93 -12.30
CA PHE A 432 8.04 -5.17 -11.82
C PHE A 432 8.19 -3.82 -12.54
N ASN A 433 7.90 -2.71 -11.84
CA ASN A 433 7.93 -1.35 -12.38
C ASN A 433 8.50 -0.34 -11.36
N PRO A 434 9.78 -0.47 -10.96
CA PRO A 434 10.36 0.31 -9.87
C PRO A 434 10.39 1.83 -10.11
N ASP A 435 10.24 2.29 -11.36
CA ASP A 435 10.18 3.70 -11.74
C ASP A 435 8.78 4.32 -11.68
N GLN A 436 7.73 3.51 -11.49
CA GLN A 436 6.33 3.93 -11.32
C GLN A 436 5.87 4.88 -12.43
N SER A 437 6.26 4.59 -13.68
CA SER A 437 5.84 5.36 -14.84
C SER A 437 4.35 5.15 -15.12
N ASP A 438 3.64 6.26 -15.33
CA ASP A 438 2.19 6.33 -15.60
C ASP A 438 1.99 7.57 -16.49
N VAL A 439 1.91 7.33 -17.80
CA VAL A 439 1.93 8.37 -18.85
C VAL A 439 0.63 9.19 -18.88
N ASP A 440 -0.51 8.56 -18.64
CA ASP A 440 -1.83 9.18 -18.76
C ASP A 440 -2.48 9.54 -17.42
N ALA A 441 -1.83 9.18 -16.31
CA ALA A 441 -2.18 9.47 -14.93
C ALA A 441 -3.53 8.88 -14.50
N ASP A 442 -3.83 7.68 -14.97
CA ASP A 442 -5.06 6.96 -14.66
C ASP A 442 -4.97 6.11 -13.39
N GLY A 443 -3.76 5.96 -12.86
CA GLY A 443 -3.45 5.18 -11.67
C GLY A 443 -3.04 3.73 -11.96
N ILE A 444 -2.91 3.36 -13.23
CA ILE A 444 -2.34 2.12 -13.74
C ILE A 444 -0.99 2.44 -14.42
N GLY A 445 0.06 1.69 -14.11
CA GLY A 445 1.41 1.98 -14.60
C GLY A 445 1.65 1.49 -16.02
N ASP A 446 2.50 2.16 -16.79
CA ASP A 446 2.77 1.87 -18.21
C ASP A 446 3.09 0.39 -18.52
N VAL A 447 3.65 -0.35 -17.54
CA VAL A 447 4.02 -1.76 -17.68
C VAL A 447 2.83 -2.71 -17.52
N CYS A 448 1.81 -2.29 -16.77
CA CYS A 448 0.61 -3.06 -16.46
C CYS A 448 -0.67 -2.44 -17.03
N ASP A 449 -0.57 -1.33 -17.76
CA ASP A 449 -1.65 -0.62 -18.41
C ASP A 449 -1.91 -1.17 -19.82
N ASN A 450 -3.12 -1.68 -20.05
CA ASN A 450 -3.56 -2.17 -21.35
C ASN A 450 -3.94 -1.05 -22.35
N CYS A 451 -3.85 0.22 -21.93
CA CYS A 451 -4.00 1.41 -22.76
C CYS A 451 -3.08 2.57 -22.33
N VAL A 452 -1.75 2.36 -22.32
CA VAL A 452 -0.67 3.29 -21.86
C VAL A 452 -0.84 4.81 -22.15
N GLU A 453 -1.55 5.21 -23.20
CA GLU A 453 -1.75 6.62 -23.57
C GLU A 453 -3.18 7.14 -23.30
N VAL A 454 -4.10 6.31 -22.81
CA VAL A 454 -5.55 6.56 -22.76
C VAL A 454 -6.16 6.18 -21.42
N PHE A 455 -6.44 7.20 -20.61
CA PHE A 455 -7.00 7.05 -19.25
C PHE A 455 -8.15 6.04 -19.15
N ASN A 456 -7.88 4.87 -18.54
CA ASN A 456 -8.83 3.77 -18.35
C ASN A 456 -8.58 2.99 -17.04
N PRO A 457 -8.85 3.60 -15.86
CA PRO A 457 -8.52 2.98 -14.57
C PRO A 457 -9.23 1.66 -14.27
N ASP A 458 -10.26 1.31 -15.05
CA ASP A 458 -10.98 0.04 -14.92
C ASP A 458 -10.37 -1.11 -15.72
N GLN A 459 -9.43 -0.82 -16.62
CA GLN A 459 -8.65 -1.79 -17.41
C GLN A 459 -9.55 -2.85 -18.06
N THR A 460 -10.74 -2.44 -18.50
CA THR A 460 -11.69 -3.37 -19.12
C THR A 460 -11.11 -3.83 -20.46
N ASP A 461 -10.99 -5.14 -20.63
CA ASP A 461 -10.59 -5.83 -21.85
C ASP A 461 -11.53 -7.03 -21.98
N GLY A 462 -12.55 -6.89 -22.83
CA GLY A 462 -13.63 -7.86 -22.88
C GLY A 462 -13.38 -9.03 -23.84
N ASP A 463 -12.35 -8.98 -24.70
CA ASP A 463 -11.98 -10.07 -25.62
C ASP A 463 -10.62 -10.71 -25.34
N PHE A 464 -9.90 -10.17 -24.35
CA PHE A 464 -8.67 -10.69 -23.73
C PHE A 464 -7.46 -10.74 -24.67
N ASP A 465 -7.31 -9.74 -25.51
CA ASP A 465 -6.22 -9.64 -26.47
C ASP A 465 -5.00 -8.86 -25.96
N GLY A 466 -5.18 -8.12 -24.86
CA GLY A 466 -4.16 -7.32 -24.20
C GLY A 466 -4.26 -5.82 -24.46
N ASP A 467 -5.13 -5.38 -25.38
CA ASP A 467 -5.51 -3.99 -25.58
C ASP A 467 -6.84 -3.73 -24.85
N GLY A 468 -6.95 -2.61 -24.12
CA GLY A 468 -8.18 -2.30 -23.39
C GLY A 468 -9.32 -1.82 -24.31
N ASP A 469 -10.58 -2.07 -23.93
CA ASP A 469 -11.79 -1.75 -24.71
C ASP A 469 -11.85 -0.28 -25.21
N ILE A 470 -11.19 0.65 -24.51
CA ILE A 470 -11.17 2.08 -24.86
C ILE A 470 -10.16 2.42 -25.95
N CYS A 471 -9.10 1.63 -26.10
CA CYS A 471 -8.00 1.85 -27.03
C CYS A 471 -7.88 0.77 -28.11
N ASP A 472 -8.64 -0.32 -27.98
CA ASP A 472 -8.78 -1.37 -28.97
C ASP A 472 -9.65 -0.89 -30.15
N ASN A 473 -9.16 -1.11 -31.37
CA ASN A 473 -9.85 -0.81 -32.62
C ASN A 473 -10.81 -1.93 -33.08
N CYS A 474 -10.89 -3.04 -32.34
CA CYS A 474 -11.88 -4.12 -32.51
C CYS A 474 -12.51 -4.62 -31.18
N PRO A 475 -13.07 -3.73 -30.36
CA PRO A 475 -13.55 -4.07 -29.03
C PRO A 475 -14.76 -5.02 -29.07
N PRO A 476 -14.99 -5.78 -27.99
CA PRO A 476 -16.03 -6.79 -27.92
C PRO A 476 -17.43 -6.20 -28.07
N GLY A 477 -18.04 -6.52 -29.22
CA GLY A 477 -19.49 -6.49 -29.41
C GLY A 477 -20.05 -5.11 -29.75
N ILE A 478 -20.09 -4.78 -31.04
CA ILE A 478 -20.96 -3.75 -31.57
C ILE A 478 -21.57 -4.27 -32.90
N LEU A 479 -22.76 -4.88 -32.81
CA LEU A 479 -23.76 -5.15 -33.87
C LEU A 479 -23.96 -6.60 -34.37
N PRO A 480 -25.21 -7.00 -34.67
CA PRO A 480 -25.50 -8.17 -35.49
C PRO A 480 -25.13 -7.88 -36.96
N GLY A 481 -24.20 -8.66 -37.53
CA GLY A 481 -23.64 -8.44 -38.86
C GLY A 481 -22.13 -8.21 -38.85
N ASP A 482 -21.56 -7.92 -37.69
CA ASP A 482 -20.11 -7.90 -37.50
C ASP A 482 -19.53 -9.31 -37.72
N PRO A 483 -18.60 -9.50 -38.69
CA PRO A 483 -18.01 -10.81 -38.97
C PRO A 483 -17.26 -11.40 -37.77
N ALA A 484 -16.95 -10.59 -36.75
CA ALA A 484 -16.21 -11.02 -35.59
C ALA A 484 -16.73 -10.41 -34.27
N PRO A 485 -17.75 -11.01 -33.63
CA PRO A 485 -18.02 -10.69 -32.24
C PRO A 485 -16.84 -11.22 -31.41
N SER A 486 -16.06 -10.33 -30.80
CA SER A 486 -14.95 -10.61 -29.86
C SER A 486 -13.80 -11.44 -30.46
N THR A 487 -13.02 -10.88 -31.39
CA THR A 487 -11.78 -11.53 -31.83
C THR A 487 -10.56 -10.68 -31.52
N ALA A 488 -9.78 -11.22 -30.59
CA ALA A 488 -8.47 -10.73 -30.25
C ALA A 488 -7.61 -10.35 -31.46
N ASN A 489 -7.14 -9.11 -31.49
CA ASN A 489 -6.32 -8.48 -32.51
C ASN A 489 -5.16 -7.69 -31.89
N PRO A 490 -4.23 -8.34 -31.15
CA PRO A 490 -3.17 -7.64 -30.39
C PRO A 490 -2.16 -6.83 -31.23
N ALA A 491 -2.27 -6.89 -32.56
CA ALA A 491 -1.45 -6.13 -33.48
C ALA A 491 -2.06 -4.77 -33.83
N GLN A 492 -3.37 -4.58 -33.60
CA GLN A 492 -4.12 -3.36 -33.90
C GLN A 492 -3.89 -2.87 -35.35
N ASP A 493 -3.78 -3.80 -36.31
CA ASP A 493 -3.60 -3.48 -37.74
C ASP A 493 -4.87 -2.76 -38.26
N ASP A 494 -4.68 -1.66 -38.98
CA ASP A 494 -5.71 -0.83 -39.60
C ASP A 494 -5.16 -0.33 -40.95
N THR A 495 -5.52 -1.03 -42.03
CA THR A 495 -4.90 -0.89 -43.34
C THR A 495 -5.35 0.38 -44.08
N ASP A 496 -6.62 0.77 -43.94
CA ASP A 496 -7.18 1.94 -44.61
C ASP A 496 -7.22 3.20 -43.73
N GLY A 497 -6.98 3.05 -42.42
CA GLY A 497 -6.84 4.14 -41.46
C GLY A 497 -8.18 4.74 -41.04
N ASP A 498 -9.25 3.96 -41.14
CA ASP A 498 -10.60 4.39 -40.80
C ASP A 498 -10.90 4.26 -39.29
N GLY A 499 -10.00 3.61 -38.54
CA GLY A 499 -10.10 3.46 -37.09
C GLY A 499 -10.87 2.22 -36.63
N ARG A 500 -11.31 1.36 -37.55
CA ARG A 500 -11.74 -0.03 -37.31
C ARG A 500 -10.57 -0.95 -37.67
N GLY A 501 -10.24 -1.91 -36.81
CA GLY A 501 -9.12 -2.82 -37.11
C GLY A 501 -9.44 -3.82 -38.23
N ASP A 502 -8.42 -4.25 -38.98
CA ASP A 502 -8.51 -5.19 -40.11
C ASP A 502 -9.25 -6.50 -39.76
N MET A 503 -9.18 -6.92 -38.50
CA MET A 503 -9.81 -8.14 -37.99
C MET A 503 -11.33 -8.05 -37.88
N CYS A 504 -11.87 -6.85 -37.68
CA CYS A 504 -13.30 -6.59 -37.48
C CYS A 504 -13.86 -5.61 -38.53
N ASP A 505 -13.07 -5.20 -39.51
CA ASP A 505 -13.49 -4.37 -40.63
C ASP A 505 -14.03 -5.21 -41.79
N ASN A 506 -15.29 -5.00 -42.14
CA ASN A 506 -15.96 -5.61 -43.28
C ASN A 506 -15.53 -5.04 -44.64
N CYS A 507 -14.69 -4.00 -44.65
CA CYS A 507 -14.05 -3.41 -45.83
C CYS A 507 -12.59 -3.01 -45.62
N HIS A 508 -11.76 -3.87 -45.01
CA HIS A 508 -10.33 -3.63 -44.62
C HIS A 508 -9.36 -2.90 -45.60
N ASP A 509 -9.72 -2.70 -46.86
CA ASP A 509 -8.91 -1.96 -47.85
C ASP A 509 -9.54 -0.61 -48.25
N VAL A 510 -10.69 -0.23 -47.69
CA VAL A 510 -11.53 0.91 -48.12
C VAL A 510 -12.21 1.58 -46.93
N ASP A 511 -11.71 2.77 -46.58
CA ASP A 511 -12.27 3.63 -45.52
C ASP A 511 -13.78 3.79 -45.68
N ASN A 512 -14.53 3.22 -44.72
CA ASN A 512 -15.98 3.19 -44.72
C ASN A 512 -16.59 3.99 -43.55
N THR A 513 -15.84 4.96 -43.02
CA THR A 513 -16.28 5.81 -41.90
C THR A 513 -17.20 6.97 -42.30
N ASP A 514 -18.14 7.34 -41.42
CA ASP A 514 -18.76 8.68 -41.48
C ASP A 514 -17.81 9.71 -40.87
N SER A 515 -17.30 10.59 -41.71
CA SER A 515 -16.16 11.48 -41.50
C SER A 515 -16.38 12.61 -40.47
N GLN A 516 -17.15 12.40 -39.39
CA GLN A 516 -17.57 13.45 -38.46
C GLN A 516 -17.37 13.20 -36.96
N ALA A 517 -16.98 12.01 -36.47
CA ALA A 517 -16.71 11.87 -35.03
C ALA A 517 -15.90 10.61 -34.68
N CYS A 518 -14.66 10.47 -35.17
CA CYS A 518 -13.73 9.53 -34.54
C CYS A 518 -12.84 10.28 -33.52
N PRO A 519 -13.20 10.33 -32.22
CA PRO A 519 -12.20 10.56 -31.18
C PRO A 519 -11.15 9.44 -31.28
N PRO A 520 -9.92 9.66 -30.80
CA PRO A 520 -8.72 8.94 -31.26
C PRO A 520 -8.68 7.40 -31.09
N TYR A 521 -9.74 6.76 -30.57
CA TYR A 521 -9.75 5.33 -30.29
C TYR A 521 -11.09 4.60 -30.50
N VAL A 522 -12.23 5.28 -30.77
CA VAL A 522 -13.49 4.58 -31.05
C VAL A 522 -14.32 5.37 -32.06
N CYS A 523 -14.45 4.86 -33.28
CA CYS A 523 -15.37 5.41 -34.27
C CYS A 523 -16.77 4.80 -34.07
N PRO A 524 -17.80 5.61 -33.77
CA PRO A 524 -19.16 5.14 -33.86
C PRO A 524 -19.60 5.20 -35.34
N GLU A 525 -19.81 4.03 -35.95
CA GLU A 525 -20.60 3.83 -37.19
C GLU A 525 -19.86 4.31 -38.49
N ASN A 526 -19.70 3.53 -39.56
CA ASN A 526 -20.70 2.74 -40.30
C ASN A 526 -20.07 1.55 -41.07
N GLN A 527 -20.02 0.39 -40.42
CA GLN A 527 -19.81 -0.91 -41.06
C GLN A 527 -21.12 -1.41 -41.70
N GLY A 528 -21.72 -0.56 -42.55
CA GLY A 528 -23.01 -0.86 -43.19
C GLY A 528 -22.90 -2.13 -44.02
N ASP A 529 -23.76 -3.10 -43.76
CA ASP A 529 -23.89 -4.35 -44.48
C ASP A 529 -25.40 -4.62 -44.60
N THR A 530 -25.95 -4.31 -45.78
CA THR A 530 -27.39 -4.30 -46.03
C THR A 530 -27.97 -5.71 -46.13
N ASP A 531 -27.19 -6.69 -46.58
CA ASP A 531 -27.66 -8.05 -46.84
C ASP A 531 -27.15 -9.10 -45.84
N PHE A 532 -26.25 -8.69 -44.94
CA PHE A 532 -25.66 -9.45 -43.85
C PHE A 532 -24.77 -10.61 -44.31
N ASP A 533 -24.04 -10.43 -45.40
CA ASP A 533 -23.09 -11.42 -45.88
C ASP A 533 -21.69 -11.29 -45.24
N GLY A 534 -21.39 -10.16 -44.58
CA GLY A 534 -20.12 -9.86 -43.93
C GLY A 534 -19.16 -9.01 -44.76
N VAL A 535 -19.55 -8.55 -45.94
CA VAL A 535 -18.87 -7.55 -46.77
C VAL A 535 -19.62 -6.23 -46.63
N GLY A 536 -18.91 -5.13 -46.38
CA GLY A 536 -19.58 -3.83 -46.24
C GLY A 536 -20.12 -3.28 -47.56
N ASP A 537 -21.24 -2.55 -47.52
CA ASP A 537 -21.96 -1.95 -48.65
C ASP A 537 -21.04 -1.13 -49.60
N VAL A 538 -19.96 -0.57 -49.06
CA VAL A 538 -18.99 0.26 -49.81
C VAL A 538 -18.05 -0.59 -50.68
N CYS A 539 -17.76 -1.82 -50.26
CA CYS A 539 -16.85 -2.75 -50.92
C CYS A 539 -17.53 -4.03 -51.43
N ASP A 540 -18.86 -4.10 -51.32
CA ASP A 540 -19.72 -5.12 -51.88
C ASP A 540 -20.17 -4.76 -53.30
N ASN A 541 -19.99 -5.69 -54.23
CA ASN A 541 -20.45 -5.57 -55.61
C ASN A 541 -21.88 -6.09 -55.82
N CYS A 542 -22.52 -6.59 -54.76
CA CYS A 542 -23.93 -6.94 -54.69
C CYS A 542 -24.60 -6.52 -53.35
N PRO A 543 -24.74 -5.21 -53.03
CA PRO A 543 -25.18 -4.70 -51.71
C PRO A 543 -26.57 -5.12 -51.21
N SER A 544 -27.30 -5.97 -51.93
CA SER A 544 -28.62 -6.45 -51.55
C SER A 544 -28.79 -7.96 -51.70
N GLU A 545 -27.76 -8.68 -52.15
CA GLU A 545 -27.79 -10.11 -52.45
C GLU A 545 -26.56 -10.82 -51.87
N PRO A 546 -26.71 -11.62 -50.80
CA PRO A 546 -25.58 -12.11 -50.01
C PRO A 546 -24.55 -12.91 -50.81
N ALA A 547 -23.32 -12.41 -50.91
CA ALA A 547 -22.25 -12.97 -51.73
C ALA A 547 -20.80 -12.66 -51.24
N ILE A 548 -20.37 -13.34 -50.18
CA ILE A 548 -19.05 -13.20 -49.54
C ILE A 548 -17.85 -13.19 -50.52
N ASP A 549 -17.91 -13.97 -51.61
CA ASP A 549 -16.74 -14.15 -52.49
C ASP A 549 -16.51 -13.02 -53.49
N ARG A 550 -17.44 -12.05 -53.59
CA ARG A 550 -17.39 -10.90 -54.49
C ARG A 550 -17.00 -11.26 -55.92
N THR A 551 -17.39 -12.44 -56.39
CA THR A 551 -17.06 -12.88 -57.76
C THR A 551 -17.70 -11.94 -58.77
N ASP A 552 -16.90 -11.43 -59.69
CA ASP A 552 -17.31 -10.60 -60.83
C ASP A 552 -16.59 -11.16 -62.07
N SER A 553 -17.28 -12.04 -62.80
CA SER A 553 -16.71 -12.86 -63.86
C SER A 553 -16.38 -12.06 -65.13
N ASP A 554 -17.03 -10.92 -65.36
CA ASP A 554 -16.86 -10.11 -66.55
C ASP A 554 -16.24 -8.72 -66.31
N LEU A 555 -16.04 -8.36 -65.04
CA LEU A 555 -15.39 -7.14 -64.56
C LEU A 555 -16.16 -5.86 -64.88
N ASP A 556 -17.48 -5.92 -64.84
CA ASP A 556 -18.36 -4.77 -65.08
C ASP A 556 -18.66 -3.94 -63.81
N GLY A 557 -18.32 -4.48 -62.63
CA GLY A 557 -18.52 -3.87 -61.32
C GLY A 557 -19.76 -4.35 -60.57
N VAL A 558 -20.56 -5.24 -61.15
CA VAL A 558 -21.69 -5.93 -60.52
C VAL A 558 -21.30 -7.38 -60.29
N GLY A 559 -21.56 -7.91 -59.09
CA GLY A 559 -21.18 -9.29 -58.78
C GLY A 559 -22.07 -10.33 -59.46
N ASP A 560 -21.52 -11.52 -59.74
CA ASP A 560 -22.21 -12.65 -60.38
C ASP A 560 -23.55 -13.02 -59.70
N ALA A 561 -23.68 -12.74 -58.40
CA ALA A 561 -24.88 -13.03 -57.61
C ALA A 561 -26.08 -12.12 -57.92
N CYS A 562 -25.81 -10.88 -58.33
CA CYS A 562 -26.81 -9.86 -58.63
C CYS A 562 -26.73 -9.33 -60.06
N ASP A 563 -25.84 -9.87 -60.88
CA ASP A 563 -25.68 -9.54 -62.29
C ASP A 563 -26.70 -10.32 -63.15
N THR A 564 -27.48 -9.57 -63.92
CA THR A 564 -28.44 -10.06 -64.92
C THR A 564 -27.77 -10.65 -66.17
N CYS A 565 -26.46 -10.41 -66.38
CA CYS A 565 -25.63 -11.01 -67.41
C CYS A 565 -24.20 -11.33 -66.92
N PRO A 566 -24.00 -12.33 -66.03
CA PRO A 566 -22.72 -12.61 -65.32
C PRO A 566 -21.46 -12.84 -66.16
N TYR A 567 -21.58 -12.90 -67.48
CA TYR A 567 -20.48 -13.17 -68.41
C TYR A 567 -20.38 -12.13 -69.52
N LEU A 568 -21.16 -11.04 -69.46
CA LEU A 568 -21.21 -10.00 -70.48
C LEU A 568 -21.48 -8.60 -69.89
N VAL A 569 -20.41 -7.82 -69.80
CA VAL A 569 -20.35 -6.44 -69.29
C VAL A 569 -21.62 -5.62 -69.57
N ASN A 570 -22.41 -5.37 -68.53
CA ASN A 570 -23.65 -4.61 -68.51
C ASN A 570 -23.82 -3.80 -67.20
N PRO A 571 -22.95 -2.81 -66.89
CA PRO A 571 -22.97 -2.14 -65.59
C PRO A 571 -24.27 -1.38 -65.25
N ASP A 572 -25.13 -1.13 -66.24
CA ASP A 572 -26.42 -0.48 -66.04
C ASP A 572 -27.55 -1.44 -65.66
N GLN A 573 -27.29 -2.76 -65.70
CA GLN A 573 -28.19 -3.85 -65.30
C GLN A 573 -29.60 -3.68 -65.89
N ALA A 574 -29.66 -3.20 -67.14
CA ALA A 574 -30.92 -2.89 -67.78
C ALA A 574 -31.64 -4.18 -68.18
N ASP A 575 -32.80 -4.42 -67.60
CA ASP A 575 -33.71 -5.53 -67.90
C ASP A 575 -35.07 -4.93 -68.31
N GLY A 576 -35.35 -4.96 -69.62
CA GLY A 576 -36.46 -4.22 -70.22
C GLY A 576 -37.84 -4.80 -69.91
N ASP A 577 -37.92 -6.09 -69.68
CA ASP A 577 -39.16 -6.83 -69.49
C ASP A 577 -39.28 -7.55 -68.13
N ALA A 578 -38.21 -7.52 -67.33
CA ALA A 578 -38.11 -8.05 -65.98
C ALA A 578 -38.19 -9.58 -65.89
N ASP A 579 -37.58 -10.30 -66.84
CA ASP A 579 -37.49 -11.76 -66.84
C ASP A 579 -36.23 -12.32 -66.16
N GLY A 580 -35.30 -11.44 -65.77
CA GLY A 580 -34.07 -11.77 -65.07
C GLY A 580 -32.84 -11.88 -65.98
N PHE A 581 -32.99 -11.80 -67.30
CA PHE A 581 -31.87 -11.65 -68.24
C PHE A 581 -31.71 -10.18 -68.63
N GLY A 582 -30.48 -9.68 -68.51
CA GLY A 582 -30.22 -8.29 -68.89
C GLY A 582 -30.33 -8.11 -70.41
N ASN A 583 -30.76 -6.94 -70.86
CA ASN A 583 -30.91 -6.59 -72.29
C ASN A 583 -29.65 -6.87 -73.14
N ALA A 584 -28.47 -6.96 -72.51
CA ALA A 584 -27.20 -7.27 -73.17
C ALA A 584 -27.09 -8.75 -73.58
N CYS A 585 -27.66 -9.67 -72.78
CA CYS A 585 -27.59 -11.11 -72.97
C CYS A 585 -28.95 -11.78 -73.21
N ASP A 586 -30.04 -11.01 -73.11
CA ASP A 586 -31.39 -11.44 -73.41
C ASP A 586 -31.63 -11.51 -74.94
N ASN A 587 -32.07 -12.68 -75.42
CA ASN A 587 -32.42 -12.89 -76.82
C ASN A 587 -33.81 -12.35 -77.19
N CYS A 588 -34.63 -11.89 -76.22
CA CYS A 588 -35.88 -11.17 -76.43
C CYS A 588 -36.10 -9.97 -75.46
N PRO A 589 -35.33 -8.86 -75.56
CA PRO A 589 -35.31 -7.72 -74.60
C PRO A 589 -36.61 -6.96 -74.29
N LEU A 590 -37.73 -7.34 -74.91
CA LEU A 590 -39.04 -6.70 -74.79
C LEU A 590 -40.15 -7.70 -74.41
N PHE A 591 -39.83 -8.98 -74.29
CA PHE A 591 -40.79 -10.06 -74.10
C PHE A 591 -40.22 -11.14 -73.17
N THR A 592 -40.75 -11.16 -71.93
CA THR A 592 -40.30 -12.09 -70.89
C THR A 592 -40.21 -13.54 -71.36
N ASN A 593 -39.01 -14.12 -71.32
CA ASN A 593 -38.73 -15.50 -71.70
C ASN A 593 -37.61 -16.12 -70.85
N ASP A 594 -37.95 -16.45 -69.60
CA ASP A 594 -37.05 -17.05 -68.60
C ASP A 594 -36.25 -18.28 -69.07
N ASP A 595 -36.65 -18.97 -70.15
CA ASP A 595 -35.96 -20.13 -70.69
C ASP A 595 -34.96 -19.82 -71.82
N GLN A 596 -34.93 -18.57 -72.30
CA GLN A 596 -34.05 -18.07 -73.36
C GLN A 596 -34.00 -19.02 -74.57
N ALA A 597 -35.16 -19.59 -74.93
CA ALA A 597 -35.27 -20.52 -76.06
C ALA A 597 -34.91 -19.82 -77.38
N ASP A 598 -34.04 -20.44 -78.16
CA ASP A 598 -33.59 -20.01 -79.49
C ASP A 598 -33.38 -21.26 -80.35
N MET A 599 -34.41 -21.62 -81.11
CA MET A 599 -34.50 -22.89 -81.84
C MET A 599 -33.50 -22.98 -82.98
N ASP A 600 -33.22 -21.87 -83.65
CA ASP A 600 -32.37 -21.84 -84.85
C ASP A 600 -30.97 -21.24 -84.61
N VAL A 601 -30.72 -20.73 -83.40
CA VAL A 601 -29.43 -20.27 -82.88
C VAL A 601 -28.91 -19.04 -83.61
N ASP A 602 -29.80 -18.11 -83.95
CA ASP A 602 -29.45 -16.84 -84.59
C ASP A 602 -29.26 -15.67 -83.61
N GLY A 603 -29.58 -15.88 -82.33
CA GLY A 603 -29.48 -14.89 -81.27
C GLY A 603 -30.77 -14.10 -81.01
N VAL A 604 -31.88 -14.44 -81.67
CA VAL A 604 -33.23 -13.95 -81.40
C VAL A 604 -34.04 -15.08 -80.76
N GLY A 605 -34.74 -14.81 -79.66
CA GLY A 605 -35.49 -15.85 -78.98
C GLY A 605 -36.79 -16.23 -79.68
N ASP A 606 -37.22 -17.48 -79.50
CA ASP A 606 -38.42 -18.08 -80.10
C ASP A 606 -39.69 -17.22 -79.91
N LEU A 607 -39.75 -16.44 -78.82
CA LEU A 607 -40.89 -15.60 -78.48
C LEU A 607 -40.99 -14.33 -79.33
N CYS A 608 -39.87 -13.81 -79.79
CA CYS A 608 -39.77 -12.56 -80.55
C CYS A 608 -39.23 -12.74 -81.97
N ASP A 609 -38.96 -13.99 -82.36
CA ASP A 609 -38.53 -14.38 -83.69
C ASP A 609 -39.73 -14.52 -84.66
N ASN A 610 -39.71 -13.71 -85.72
CA ASN A 610 -40.70 -13.78 -86.80
C ASN A 610 -40.44 -14.91 -87.82
N CYS A 611 -39.38 -15.72 -87.61
CA CYS A 611 -38.99 -16.87 -88.42
C CYS A 611 -38.39 -18.05 -87.63
N LEU A 612 -39.10 -18.55 -86.59
CA LEU A 612 -38.72 -19.63 -85.65
C LEU A 612 -37.78 -20.79 -86.11
N GLU A 613 -37.79 -21.19 -87.38
CA GLU A 613 -36.97 -22.30 -87.90
C GLU A 613 -35.84 -21.84 -88.85
N VAL A 614 -35.72 -20.54 -89.12
CA VAL A 614 -34.85 -19.95 -90.16
C VAL A 614 -34.14 -18.70 -89.65
N SER A 615 -32.85 -18.88 -89.33
CA SER A 615 -32.00 -17.82 -88.77
C SER A 615 -32.05 -16.51 -89.55
N ASN A 616 -32.49 -15.44 -88.89
CA ASN A 616 -32.71 -14.10 -89.43
C ASN A 616 -32.59 -13.00 -88.35
N ALA A 617 -31.45 -12.92 -87.68
CA ALA A 617 -31.18 -11.97 -86.59
C ALA A 617 -31.52 -10.47 -86.83
N ASP A 618 -31.72 -10.03 -88.07
CA ASP A 618 -32.16 -8.66 -88.39
C ASP A 618 -33.68 -8.45 -88.29
N GLN A 619 -34.46 -9.53 -88.13
CA GLN A 619 -35.91 -9.55 -87.93
C GLN A 619 -36.67 -8.69 -88.95
N ALA A 620 -36.18 -8.64 -90.19
CA ALA A 620 -36.77 -7.84 -91.26
C ALA A 620 -38.19 -8.33 -91.59
N ASN A 621 -39.13 -7.38 -91.74
CA ASN A 621 -40.52 -7.65 -92.12
C ASN A 621 -41.04 -6.49 -92.98
N GLY A 622 -41.12 -6.72 -94.29
CA GLY A 622 -41.41 -5.71 -95.31
C GLY A 622 -42.87 -5.26 -95.41
N ASP A 623 -43.83 -6.08 -94.99
CA ASP A 623 -45.28 -5.85 -95.14
C ASP A 623 -46.09 -5.85 -93.81
N PRO A 624 -45.38 -5.59 -92.72
CA PRO A 624 -45.69 -5.86 -91.31
C PRO A 624 -46.74 -6.94 -90.95
N ASP A 625 -46.79 -8.10 -91.62
CA ASP A 625 -47.57 -9.24 -91.10
C ASP A 625 -46.86 -10.02 -89.98
N GLU A 626 -47.29 -11.25 -89.67
CA GLU A 626 -46.72 -12.05 -88.58
C GLU A 626 -45.43 -12.78 -88.99
N GLN A 627 -45.11 -12.87 -90.29
CA GLN A 627 -43.99 -13.63 -90.82
C GLN A 627 -42.84 -12.71 -91.23
N GLY A 628 -41.60 -13.10 -90.95
CA GLY A 628 -40.41 -12.36 -91.37
C GLY A 628 -40.02 -12.61 -92.83
N ASP A 629 -39.32 -11.66 -93.44
CA ASP A 629 -38.86 -11.71 -94.84
C ASP A 629 -38.08 -13.00 -95.19
N ALA A 630 -37.43 -13.63 -94.19
CA ALA A 630 -36.60 -14.83 -94.38
C ALA A 630 -37.41 -16.13 -94.56
N CYS A 631 -38.63 -16.16 -94.04
CA CYS A 631 -39.51 -17.33 -94.02
C CYS A 631 -40.90 -17.03 -94.61
N ASP A 632 -41.09 -15.83 -95.15
CA ASP A 632 -42.29 -15.40 -95.86
C ASP A 632 -42.17 -15.71 -97.36
N ASN A 633 -43.14 -16.45 -97.90
CA ASN A 633 -43.23 -16.71 -99.34
C ASN A 633 -43.78 -15.52 -100.15
N CYS A 634 -44.18 -14.42 -99.49
CA CYS A 634 -44.55 -13.13 -100.06
C CYS A 634 -44.01 -11.88 -99.30
N PRO A 635 -42.68 -11.64 -99.20
CA PRO A 635 -42.03 -10.63 -98.32
C PRO A 635 -42.39 -9.14 -98.47
N ARG A 636 -43.36 -8.80 -99.32
CA ARG A 636 -43.82 -7.42 -99.59
C ARG A 636 -45.34 -7.30 -99.60
N ASN A 637 -46.06 -8.41 -99.40
CA ASN A 637 -47.51 -8.49 -99.44
C ASN A 637 -48.03 -9.40 -98.31
N ARG A 638 -48.67 -8.82 -97.30
CA ARG A 638 -49.31 -9.58 -96.22
C ARG A 638 -50.13 -10.75 -96.73
N ASN A 639 -49.85 -11.95 -96.23
CA ASN A 639 -50.51 -13.18 -96.67
C ASN A 639 -50.66 -14.20 -95.52
N ASP A 640 -51.20 -15.38 -95.82
CA ASP A 640 -51.38 -16.49 -94.87
C ASP A 640 -50.43 -17.67 -95.13
N GLN A 641 -49.35 -17.42 -95.89
CA GLN A 641 -48.36 -18.40 -96.33
C GLN A 641 -48.91 -19.54 -97.22
N ALA A 642 -50.12 -19.41 -97.76
CA ALA A 642 -50.65 -20.38 -98.72
C ALA A 642 -49.82 -20.40 -100.01
N ASP A 643 -49.38 -21.59 -100.41
CA ASP A 643 -48.70 -21.87 -101.68
C ASP A 643 -49.38 -23.11 -102.29
N GLY A 644 -50.27 -22.88 -103.25
CA GLY A 644 -51.11 -23.91 -103.83
C GLY A 644 -50.39 -24.82 -104.82
N ASP A 645 -49.28 -24.38 -105.41
CA ASP A 645 -48.52 -25.14 -106.40
C ASP A 645 -47.12 -25.59 -105.95
N GLU A 646 -46.75 -25.25 -104.70
CA GLU A 646 -45.55 -25.65 -103.98
C GLU A 646 -44.25 -25.17 -104.67
N ASP A 647 -44.29 -24.03 -105.36
CA ASP A 647 -43.15 -23.49 -106.10
C ASP A 647 -42.26 -22.53 -105.27
N GLY A 648 -42.70 -22.21 -104.05
CA GLY A 648 -42.01 -21.37 -103.09
C GLY A 648 -42.41 -19.89 -103.12
N TRP A 649 -43.32 -19.48 -104.01
CA TRP A 649 -44.01 -18.19 -103.97
C TRP A 649 -45.43 -18.36 -103.44
N GLY A 650 -45.89 -17.45 -102.58
CA GLY A 650 -47.25 -17.53 -102.06
C GLY A 650 -48.31 -17.11 -103.08
N ASP A 651 -49.51 -17.67 -102.95
CA ASP A 651 -50.67 -17.44 -103.81
C ASP A 651 -51.02 -15.93 -103.97
N ASP A 652 -50.67 -15.11 -102.98
CA ASP A 652 -50.94 -13.66 -102.93
C ASP A 652 -49.90 -12.79 -103.68
N CYS A 653 -48.77 -13.36 -104.11
CA CYS A 653 -47.69 -12.65 -104.79
C CYS A 653 -47.12 -13.34 -106.06
N ASP A 654 -47.64 -14.52 -106.42
CA ASP A 654 -47.38 -15.25 -107.68
C ASP A 654 -47.91 -14.56 -108.96
#